data_AF-A0A8C4EV73-F1
#
_entry.id   AF-A0A8C4EV73-F1
#
_cell.length_a   1.000
_cell.length_b   1.000
_cell.length_c   1.000
_cell.angle_alpha   90.00
_cell.angle_beta   90.00
_cell.angle_gamma   90.00
#
_symmetry.space_group_name_H-M   'P 1'
#
loop_
_entity.id
_entity.type
_entity.pdbx_description
1 polymer ?
#
loop_
_entity_poly.entity_id
_entity_poly.type
_entity_poly.pdbx_seq_one_letter_code
_entity_poly.pdbx_strand_id
1 'polypeptide(L)'
;MAVPRRSSQQQQINTLQSPPRNAGSPADGSSGLGGAFRELFEACRNGDVSRVKRLVDSVNVNAKDMAGRKSTPLHFAAGFGRKDVVEHLLQTGANVHARDDGGLIPLHNACSFGHAEVVSLLLCQGADPNARDNWNYTPLHEAAIKGKIDVCIVLLQHGADPNIRNTDGKSALDLADPSAKAVLTGEYKKDELLEAARSGNEEKLMALLTPLNVNCHASDGRKSTPLHLAAGYNRVRIVQLLLQHGADVHAKDKGGLVPLHNACSYGHFEVTELLLKHGACVNAMDLWQFTPLHEAASKNRVEVCSLLLSHGADPTLLNCHSKSAVDMAPTPELKERLTYEFKGHSLLQAAREADMAKVKKTLALEIISFKHPQTNETALHCAVASPHPKRKQVTELLLRKGANINEKNKDFMTPLHVAAERAHNDILEVLQKHGAKVNAVDTLGQTALHRAALAGHIQTCKLLLSYGADPSIVSLQGFTAAQMGNEAVQQILNENVPTRNSDVDYRFLEAAKAGDLDTVQQLCTPQNVNCRDLEGRHSTPLHFAAGYNRVAVVEYLLHHGADVHAKDKGGLVPLHNACSYGHYEVAELLVRHGASVNVADLWKFTPLHEAAAKGKYEICKLLLKHGADPSKKNRDGNMPLDMVKDGDTDIQDLLRGDAALLDAAKKGCLARVQKLCSPENINCRDTQGRNSTPLHLAAGYNNLEVAEYLLEHGADVNAQDKGGLIPLHNAASYGHVDIAALLIKYNTCVNATDKWAFTPLHEAAQKGRTQLCALLLAHGADPTMKNQEGQTALDLATADDIRALLMDAMPPDALPSCFKPQATVVSASVISPASTPSCLSAASSIDNLAGPLTELAAASASGSSGVADGATGTDRKEGESDQFLKSLGLEHLRDIFEREQQVQTNSPITLDVLADMGHEELKEIGINAYGHRHKLIKGVERLLGGQQGANPYLTFHCASQGTILIDLAPDDKEYQSVEEEMQSTIREHRDGGNAGGVFSRYNIIKIQKVVNKKLRERYTHRQKEIADENHNHHNERMLFHGSPFINAIIHKGFDERHAYIGGMFGAGIYFAENSSKSNQYVYGIGGGTGCPTHKDRSCYLCHRQMLFCRVTLGKSFLQFSAMKMAHAPPGHHSVIGRPSVNGLAYAEYVIYRGEQAFPEYLITYQILKPESAAQSAAAAEQKS
;
A
#
# COMPACT_ATOMS: atom_id res chain seq x y z
N MET A 1 42.44 -19.94 51.98
CA MET A 1 42.01 -20.49 53.29
C MET A 1 40.91 -21.50 53.05
N ALA A 2 41.04 -22.66 53.69
CA ALA A 2 40.35 -23.90 53.36
C ALA A 2 38.85 -23.91 53.69
N VAL A 3 38.04 -24.49 52.78
CA VAL A 3 36.68 -24.98 53.05
C VAL A 3 36.69 -26.48 52.71
N PRO A 4 36.26 -27.37 53.63
CA PRO A 4 36.44 -28.81 53.47
C PRO A 4 35.47 -29.41 52.45
N ARG A 5 36.01 -30.38 51.70
CA ARG A 5 35.31 -31.24 50.74
C ARG A 5 34.26 -32.11 51.45
N ARG A 6 32.99 -32.03 51.01
CA ARG A 6 32.04 -33.16 51.03
C ARG A 6 31.97 -33.77 49.63
N SER A 7 33.07 -34.36 49.17
CA SER A 7 33.15 -35.04 47.87
C SER A 7 33.56 -36.51 48.00
N SER A 8 33.34 -37.14 49.17
CA SER A 8 33.92 -38.47 49.45
C SER A 8 33.03 -39.34 50.32
N GLN A 9 31.73 -39.45 49.99
CA GLN A 9 30.90 -40.57 50.47
C GLN A 9 29.66 -40.90 49.61
N GLN A 10 29.58 -40.37 48.39
CA GLN A 10 28.48 -40.69 47.44
C GLN A 10 28.96 -41.04 46.02
N GLN A 11 30.27 -41.27 45.86
CA GLN A 11 30.89 -41.81 44.63
C GLN A 11 31.29 -43.28 44.83
N GLN A 12 30.31 -44.15 45.08
CA GLN A 12 30.56 -45.59 45.03
C GLN A 12 29.33 -46.40 44.63
N ILE A 13 28.56 -45.94 43.65
CA ILE A 13 27.63 -46.80 42.88
C ILE A 13 27.61 -46.28 41.43
N ASN A 14 28.67 -46.56 40.67
CA ASN A 14 28.67 -46.39 39.22
C ASN A 14 29.71 -47.34 38.62
N THR A 15 29.34 -48.62 38.52
CA THR A 15 29.79 -49.60 37.53
C THR A 15 29.05 -50.90 37.84
N LEU A 16 28.13 -51.32 36.97
CA LEU A 16 27.83 -52.74 36.76
C LEU A 16 27.19 -52.87 35.38
N GLN A 17 28.06 -53.21 34.42
CA GLN A 17 27.69 -53.85 33.17
C GLN A 17 26.90 -55.14 33.47
N SER A 18 25.92 -55.43 32.62
CA SER A 18 25.27 -56.74 32.49
C SER A 18 26.30 -57.85 32.27
N PRO A 19 26.07 -59.07 32.81
CA PRO A 19 25.86 -60.23 31.93
C PRO A 19 24.89 -61.30 32.56
N PRO A 20 24.79 -62.56 32.09
CA PRO A 20 23.61 -63.08 31.41
C PRO A 20 22.84 -64.18 32.18
N ARG A 21 21.81 -64.74 31.53
CA ARG A 21 20.87 -65.77 32.01
C ARG A 21 21.51 -67.07 32.54
N ASN A 22 20.76 -67.67 33.49
CA ASN A 22 20.46 -69.09 33.76
C ASN A 22 21.04 -69.81 34.99
N ALA A 23 20.10 -70.54 35.62
CA ALA A 23 20.17 -71.79 36.39
C ALA A 23 20.22 -71.74 37.93
N GLY A 24 19.19 -72.37 38.54
CA GLY A 24 19.35 -73.28 39.68
C GLY A 24 18.88 -72.80 41.06
N SER A 25 17.67 -73.19 41.46
CA SER A 25 17.26 -73.27 42.88
C SER A 25 18.09 -74.35 43.62
N PRO A 26 18.20 -74.31 44.96
CA PRO A 26 17.11 -74.88 45.78
C PRO A 26 16.72 -74.04 46.99
N ALA A 27 15.56 -74.40 47.53
CA ALA A 27 14.85 -73.75 48.62
C ALA A 27 15.57 -73.82 49.98
N ASP A 28 15.39 -72.77 50.79
CA ASP A 28 15.26 -72.94 52.24
C ASP A 28 14.28 -71.91 52.81
N GLY A 29 13.38 -72.40 53.66
CA GLY A 29 12.14 -71.74 54.04
C GLY A 29 12.26 -70.88 55.30
N SER A 30 12.20 -69.55 55.13
CA SER A 30 11.60 -68.61 56.09
C SER A 30 11.69 -67.17 55.53
N SER A 31 10.63 -66.62 54.91
CA SER A 31 10.39 -65.15 54.77
C SER A 31 9.31 -64.81 53.73
N GLY A 32 8.06 -65.22 53.97
CA GLY A 32 6.94 -64.93 53.04
C GLY A 32 6.57 -63.44 52.87
N LEU A 33 7.04 -62.54 53.75
CA LEU A 33 6.73 -61.10 53.68
C LEU A 33 7.88 -60.24 53.12
N GLY A 34 9.14 -60.65 53.27
CA GLY A 34 10.31 -59.86 52.85
C GLY A 34 10.53 -59.78 51.33
N GLY A 35 10.10 -60.81 50.58
CA GLY A 35 10.22 -60.87 49.13
C GLY A 35 9.29 -59.90 48.39
N ALA A 36 8.03 -59.82 48.82
CA ALA A 36 7.01 -58.97 48.19
C ALA A 36 7.35 -57.47 48.28
N PHE A 37 7.90 -57.01 49.42
CA PHE A 37 8.37 -55.62 49.56
C PHE A 37 9.54 -55.35 48.62
N ARG A 38 10.53 -56.24 48.56
CA ARG A 38 11.70 -56.08 47.66
C ARG A 38 11.28 -55.97 46.20
N GLU A 39 10.32 -56.79 45.77
CA GLU A 39 9.76 -56.76 44.42
C GLU A 39 9.01 -55.45 44.11
N LEU A 40 8.26 -54.90 45.08
CA LEU A 40 7.57 -53.61 44.96
C LEU A 40 8.57 -52.46 44.75
N PHE A 41 9.62 -52.37 45.57
CA PHE A 41 10.65 -51.33 45.43
C PHE A 41 11.42 -51.43 44.10
N GLU A 42 11.71 -52.66 43.66
CA GLU A 42 12.34 -52.89 42.35
C GLU A 42 11.39 -52.51 41.20
N ALA A 43 10.09 -52.81 41.31
CA ALA A 43 9.09 -52.40 40.32
C ALA A 43 9.00 -50.87 40.23
N CYS A 44 9.03 -50.18 41.38
CA CYS A 44 9.03 -48.72 41.45
C CYS A 44 10.29 -48.09 40.86
N ARG A 45 11.45 -48.71 41.06
CA ARG A 45 12.72 -48.30 40.44
C ARG A 45 12.72 -48.46 38.93
N ASN A 46 12.21 -49.60 38.44
CA ASN A 46 12.25 -49.95 37.03
C ASN A 46 11.12 -49.29 36.21
N GLY A 47 10.08 -48.78 36.87
CA GLY A 47 8.92 -48.17 36.21
C GLY A 47 7.88 -49.17 35.73
N ASP A 48 7.85 -50.39 36.28
CA ASP A 48 6.89 -51.42 35.90
C ASP A 48 5.53 -51.16 36.56
N VAL A 49 4.73 -50.29 35.94
CA VAL A 49 3.42 -49.85 36.44
C VAL A 49 2.47 -51.04 36.66
N SER A 50 2.49 -52.02 35.76
CA SER A 50 1.63 -53.22 35.84
C SER A 50 1.98 -54.07 37.05
N ARG A 51 3.29 -54.23 37.34
CA ARG A 51 3.74 -54.95 38.53
C ARG A 51 3.49 -54.16 39.80
N VAL A 52 3.68 -52.84 39.80
CA VAL A 52 3.32 -51.98 40.94
C VAL A 52 1.84 -52.09 41.26
N LYS A 53 0.95 -51.97 40.25
CA LYS A 53 -0.52 -52.11 40.41
C LYS A 53 -0.96 -53.42 41.07
N ARG A 54 -0.22 -54.51 40.86
CA ARG A 54 -0.52 -55.82 41.47
C ARG A 54 0.03 -55.96 42.89
N LEU A 55 1.15 -55.30 43.18
CA LEU A 55 1.89 -55.46 44.43
C LEU A 55 1.54 -54.38 45.47
N VAL A 56 1.05 -53.21 45.04
CA VAL A 56 0.75 -52.09 45.93
C VAL A 56 -0.68 -52.18 46.47
N ASP A 57 -0.82 -51.95 47.77
CA ASP A 57 -2.10 -51.84 48.46
C ASP A 57 -2.06 -50.69 49.49
N SER A 58 -3.20 -50.44 50.14
CA SER A 58 -3.32 -49.37 51.15
C SER A 58 -2.45 -49.57 52.40
N VAL A 59 -1.93 -50.77 52.61
CA VAL A 59 -1.08 -51.11 53.77
C VAL A 59 0.39 -50.87 53.46
N ASN A 60 0.82 -51.16 52.22
CA ASN A 60 2.23 -51.17 51.83
C ASN A 60 2.69 -49.96 51.00
N VAL A 61 1.77 -49.12 50.51
CA VAL A 61 2.07 -47.93 49.67
C VAL A 61 3.08 -46.95 50.32
N ASN A 62 3.10 -46.90 51.66
CA ASN A 62 4.00 -46.07 52.46
C ASN A 62 5.04 -46.88 53.24
N ALA A 63 5.24 -48.15 52.90
CA ALA A 63 6.25 -48.98 53.55
C ALA A 63 7.64 -48.36 53.37
N LYS A 64 8.51 -48.55 54.37
CA LYS A 64 9.88 -48.03 54.33
C LYS A 64 10.84 -49.17 54.06
N ASP A 65 11.83 -48.93 53.19
CA ASP A 65 12.84 -49.94 52.93
C ASP A 65 13.66 -50.25 54.20
N MET A 66 13.92 -51.53 54.45
CA MET A 66 14.65 -51.97 55.65
C MET A 66 16.17 -52.02 55.46
N ALA A 67 16.63 -51.97 54.21
CA ALA A 67 18.04 -52.11 53.83
C ALA A 67 18.71 -50.78 53.44
N GLY A 68 17.95 -49.68 53.39
CA GLY A 68 18.41 -48.37 52.93
C GLY A 68 18.13 -47.26 53.94
N ARG A 69 17.79 -46.06 53.44
CA ARG A 69 17.55 -44.87 54.27
C ARG A 69 16.10 -44.80 54.81
N LYS A 70 15.38 -45.91 54.86
CA LYS A 70 13.94 -45.96 55.15
C LYS A 70 13.09 -45.12 54.19
N SER A 71 13.47 -45.15 52.92
CA SER A 71 12.77 -44.49 51.82
C SER A 71 11.49 -45.26 51.44
N THR A 72 10.43 -44.55 51.04
CA THR A 72 9.15 -45.15 50.60
C THR A 72 9.15 -45.50 49.11
N PRO A 73 8.21 -46.33 48.59
CA PRO A 73 8.06 -46.58 47.16
C PRO A 73 8.03 -45.29 46.32
N LEU A 74 7.39 -44.24 46.84
CA LEU A 74 7.32 -42.92 46.22
C LEU A 74 8.69 -42.24 46.11
N HIS A 75 9.59 -42.39 47.09
CA HIS A 75 10.96 -41.86 47.00
C HIS A 75 11.77 -42.50 45.87
N PHE A 76 11.60 -43.82 45.66
CA PHE A 76 12.27 -44.54 44.58
C PHE A 76 11.68 -44.15 43.23
N ALA A 77 10.36 -44.25 43.07
CA ALA A 77 9.71 -43.88 41.82
C ALA A 77 10.03 -42.42 41.43
N ALA A 78 10.07 -41.51 42.40
CA ALA A 78 10.42 -40.11 42.19
C ALA A 78 11.89 -39.90 41.80
N GLY A 79 12.83 -40.55 42.50
CA GLY A 79 14.27 -40.44 42.23
C GLY A 79 14.73 -41.09 40.93
N PHE A 80 13.94 -42.02 40.37
CA PHE A 80 14.20 -42.65 39.06
C PHE A 80 13.30 -42.10 37.94
N GLY A 81 12.50 -41.06 38.21
CA GLY A 81 11.72 -40.36 37.18
C GLY A 81 10.54 -41.15 36.63
N ARG A 82 9.99 -42.10 37.39
CA ARG A 82 8.91 -42.99 36.94
C ARG A 82 7.54 -42.33 37.12
N LYS A 83 7.21 -41.34 36.29
CA LYS A 83 5.98 -40.54 36.38
C LYS A 83 4.71 -41.37 36.56
N ASP A 84 4.48 -42.36 35.70
CA ASP A 84 3.25 -43.18 35.74
C ASP A 84 3.14 -44.01 37.03
N VAL A 85 4.29 -44.45 37.57
CA VAL A 85 4.33 -45.13 38.88
C VAL A 85 4.07 -44.12 40.00
N VAL A 86 4.69 -42.94 39.96
CA VAL A 86 4.47 -41.86 40.94
C VAL A 86 2.99 -41.47 40.99
N GLU A 87 2.37 -41.28 39.83
CA GLU A 87 0.94 -40.95 39.71
C GLU A 87 0.08 -42.05 40.35
N HIS A 88 0.34 -43.31 40.02
CA HIS A 88 -0.41 -44.42 40.58
C HIS A 88 -0.21 -44.58 42.10
N LEU A 89 1.02 -44.39 42.61
CA LEU A 89 1.31 -44.43 44.04
C LEU A 89 0.57 -43.31 44.79
N LEU A 90 0.53 -42.09 44.25
CA LEU A 90 -0.19 -40.96 44.84
C LEU A 90 -1.70 -41.21 44.84
N GLN A 91 -2.28 -41.75 43.76
CA GLN A 91 -3.68 -42.18 43.70
C GLN A 91 -4.01 -43.27 44.74
N THR A 92 -3.04 -44.11 45.09
CA THR A 92 -3.20 -45.19 46.09
C THR A 92 -2.91 -44.73 47.52
N GLY A 93 -2.69 -43.42 47.75
CA GLY A 93 -2.50 -42.85 49.08
C GLY A 93 -1.05 -42.77 49.57
N ALA A 94 -0.07 -42.75 48.65
CA ALA A 94 1.32 -42.46 49.03
C ALA A 94 1.44 -41.06 49.65
N ASN A 95 2.12 -40.96 50.78
CA ASN A 95 2.34 -39.69 51.47
C ASN A 95 3.46 -38.89 50.79
N VAL A 96 3.07 -37.81 50.13
CA VAL A 96 3.97 -36.88 49.42
C VAL A 96 4.98 -36.17 50.34
N HIS A 97 4.71 -36.13 51.65
CA HIS A 97 5.57 -35.53 52.68
C HIS A 97 6.34 -36.57 53.51
N ALA A 98 6.30 -37.85 53.13
CA ALA A 98 7.03 -38.89 53.86
C ALA A 98 8.52 -38.54 53.91
N ARG A 99 9.13 -38.64 55.10
CA ARG A 99 10.57 -38.41 55.29
C ARG A 99 11.34 -39.72 55.44
N ASP A 100 12.45 -39.80 54.74
CA ASP A 100 13.47 -40.82 54.96
C ASP A 100 14.41 -40.43 56.12
N ASP A 101 15.39 -41.27 56.45
CA ASP A 101 16.31 -41.06 57.59
C ASP A 101 17.20 -39.81 57.43
N GLY A 102 17.37 -39.30 56.20
CA GLY A 102 18.04 -38.03 55.93
C GLY A 102 17.13 -36.80 56.07
N GLY A 103 15.84 -37.02 56.34
CA GLY A 103 14.83 -35.97 56.36
C GLY A 103 14.33 -35.58 54.96
N LEU A 104 14.79 -36.25 53.90
CA LEU A 104 14.37 -35.96 52.53
C LEU A 104 12.93 -36.43 52.30
N ILE A 105 12.17 -35.62 51.57
CA ILE A 105 10.88 -36.01 50.98
C ILE A 105 11.07 -36.46 49.52
N PRO A 106 10.11 -37.18 48.90
CA PRO A 106 10.22 -37.63 47.51
C PRO A 106 10.58 -36.53 46.49
N LEU A 107 10.14 -35.29 46.75
CA LEU A 107 10.46 -34.12 45.94
C LEU A 107 11.98 -33.86 45.87
N HIS A 108 12.72 -34.00 46.98
CA HIS A 108 14.18 -33.81 46.98
C HIS A 108 14.87 -34.78 46.02
N ASN A 109 14.44 -36.05 46.01
CA ASN A 109 15.00 -37.07 45.11
C ASN A 109 14.73 -36.73 43.65
N ALA A 110 13.48 -36.38 43.31
CA ALA A 110 13.13 -35.96 41.95
C ALA A 110 13.94 -34.73 41.51
N CYS A 111 14.16 -33.78 42.42
CA CYS A 111 14.92 -32.57 42.15
C CYS A 111 16.41 -32.82 41.95
N SER A 112 17.04 -33.66 42.78
CA SER A 112 18.47 -33.97 42.69
C SER A 112 18.84 -34.66 41.36
N PHE A 113 17.94 -35.51 40.84
CA PHE A 113 18.16 -36.22 39.57
C PHE A 113 17.62 -35.50 38.32
N GLY A 114 16.82 -34.44 38.48
CA GLY A 114 16.37 -33.59 37.38
C GLY A 114 15.07 -34.03 36.71
N HIS A 115 14.19 -34.75 37.40
CA HIS A 115 12.96 -35.28 36.82
C HIS A 115 11.82 -34.26 36.86
N ALA A 116 11.88 -33.23 36.00
CA ALA A 116 10.97 -32.08 36.02
C ALA A 116 9.47 -32.45 35.99
N GLU A 117 9.06 -33.44 35.20
CA GLU A 117 7.65 -33.87 35.15
C GLU A 117 7.17 -34.50 36.47
N VAL A 118 8.04 -35.26 37.14
CA VAL A 118 7.75 -35.84 38.46
C VAL A 118 7.72 -34.73 39.52
N VAL A 119 8.64 -33.77 39.45
CA VAL A 119 8.68 -32.60 40.34
C VAL A 119 7.37 -31.82 40.24
N SER A 120 6.92 -31.50 39.03
CA SER A 120 5.65 -30.81 38.79
C SER A 120 4.47 -31.61 39.34
N LEU A 121 4.42 -32.92 39.08
CA LEU A 121 3.37 -33.80 39.61
C LEU A 121 3.33 -33.80 41.14
N LEU A 122 4.47 -33.91 41.82
CA LEU A 122 4.55 -33.90 43.28
C LEU A 122 4.12 -32.55 43.86
N LEU A 123 4.54 -31.43 43.27
CA LEU A 123 4.14 -30.08 43.70
C LEU A 123 2.63 -29.85 43.52
N CYS A 124 2.04 -30.30 42.40
CA CYS A 124 0.60 -30.27 42.19
C CYS A 124 -0.18 -31.12 43.20
N GLN A 125 0.44 -32.19 43.72
CA GLN A 125 -0.11 -33.04 44.78
C GLN A 125 0.23 -32.54 46.19
N GLY A 126 0.66 -31.28 46.31
CA GLY A 126 0.83 -30.59 47.59
C GLY A 126 2.21 -30.74 48.23
N ALA A 127 3.22 -31.29 47.54
CA ALA A 127 4.59 -31.31 48.08
C ALA A 127 5.07 -29.90 48.42
N ASP A 128 5.67 -29.72 49.59
CA ASP A 128 6.22 -28.43 50.01
C ASP A 128 7.55 -28.13 49.27
N PRO A 129 7.60 -27.11 48.39
CA PRO A 129 8.81 -26.73 47.66
C PRO A 129 9.94 -26.21 48.56
N ASN A 130 9.59 -25.81 49.79
CA ASN A 130 10.50 -25.27 50.81
C ASN A 130 10.77 -26.27 51.94
N ALA A 131 10.39 -27.54 51.77
CA ALA A 131 10.65 -28.60 52.73
C ALA A 131 12.15 -28.66 53.04
N ARG A 132 12.48 -28.83 54.33
CA ARG A 132 13.86 -28.89 54.81
C ARG A 132 14.22 -30.31 55.26
N ASP A 133 15.33 -30.81 54.73
CA ASP A 133 15.97 -32.03 55.21
C ASP A 133 16.70 -31.80 56.56
N ASN A 134 17.41 -32.81 57.06
CA ASN A 134 18.12 -32.71 58.35
C ASN A 134 19.30 -31.72 58.34
N TRP A 135 19.72 -31.21 57.18
CA TRP A 135 20.76 -30.20 57.02
C TRP A 135 20.20 -28.87 56.50
N ASN A 136 18.88 -28.67 56.57
CA ASN A 136 18.16 -27.51 56.05
C ASN A 136 18.32 -27.29 54.54
N TYR A 137 18.71 -28.31 53.77
CA TYR A 137 18.63 -28.25 52.32
C TYR A 137 17.16 -28.30 51.91
N THR A 138 16.82 -27.47 50.92
CA THR A 138 15.52 -27.50 50.25
C THR A 138 15.63 -28.23 48.92
N PRO A 139 14.51 -28.67 48.30
CA PRO A 139 14.52 -29.20 46.94
C PRO A 139 15.21 -28.27 45.93
N LEU A 140 15.15 -26.94 46.15
CA LEU A 140 15.83 -25.96 45.31
C LEU A 140 17.35 -25.97 45.50
N HIS A 141 17.86 -26.23 46.71
CA HIS A 141 19.30 -26.44 46.91
C HIS A 141 19.79 -27.66 46.12
N GLU A 142 19.05 -28.79 46.20
CA GLU A 142 19.39 -30.02 45.47
C GLU A 142 19.42 -29.78 43.95
N ALA A 143 18.38 -29.15 43.41
CA ALA A 143 18.32 -28.82 41.98
C ALA A 143 19.44 -27.87 41.55
N ALA A 144 19.71 -26.83 42.35
CA ALA A 144 20.72 -25.81 42.04
C ALA A 144 22.14 -26.38 42.02
N ILE A 145 22.49 -27.20 43.02
CA ILE A 145 23.81 -27.84 43.13
C ILE A 145 24.07 -28.80 41.98
N LYS A 146 23.02 -29.49 41.52
CA LYS A 146 23.10 -30.50 40.44
C LYS A 146 22.89 -29.91 39.04
N GLY A 147 22.78 -28.57 38.93
CA GLY A 147 22.60 -27.88 37.65
C GLY A 147 21.29 -28.22 36.93
N LYS A 148 20.22 -28.55 37.68
CA LYS A 148 18.93 -28.97 37.10
C LYS A 148 18.06 -27.76 36.79
N ILE A 149 18.40 -27.08 35.69
CA ILE A 149 17.76 -25.84 35.23
C ILE A 149 16.23 -25.93 35.22
N ASP A 150 15.67 -26.92 34.52
CA ASP A 150 14.21 -27.06 34.37
C ASP A 150 13.52 -27.29 35.72
N VAL A 151 14.17 -28.04 36.62
CA VAL A 151 13.67 -28.26 37.98
C VAL A 151 13.75 -26.98 38.81
N CYS A 152 14.84 -26.21 38.73
CA CYS A 152 14.94 -24.92 39.42
C CYS A 152 13.81 -23.98 38.98
N ILE A 153 13.51 -23.93 37.69
CA ILE A 153 12.39 -23.15 37.14
C ILE A 153 11.07 -23.65 37.75
N VAL A 154 10.78 -24.96 37.68
CA VAL A 154 9.53 -25.55 38.20
C VAL A 154 9.39 -25.39 39.72
N LEU A 155 10.48 -25.38 40.48
CA LEU A 155 10.43 -25.14 41.93
C LEU A 155 10.10 -23.67 42.24
N LEU A 156 10.76 -22.73 41.56
CA LEU A 156 10.43 -21.31 41.67
C LEU A 156 8.96 -21.09 41.27
N GLN A 157 8.54 -21.63 40.09
CA GLN A 157 7.21 -22.20 39.78
C GLN A 157 6.17 -22.17 40.89
N HIS A 158 6.44 -22.99 41.89
CA HIS A 158 5.49 -23.35 42.92
C HIS A 158 5.80 -22.67 44.26
N GLY A 159 6.59 -21.59 44.27
CA GLY A 159 6.85 -20.78 45.45
C GLY A 159 8.06 -21.21 46.28
N ALA A 160 9.06 -21.87 45.67
CA ALA A 160 10.33 -22.10 46.34
C ALA A 160 11.05 -20.76 46.65
N ASP A 161 11.49 -20.58 47.89
CA ASP A 161 12.24 -19.40 48.33
C ASP A 161 13.75 -19.63 48.15
N PRO A 162 14.41 -18.90 47.22
CA PRO A 162 15.84 -19.05 46.98
C PRO A 162 16.72 -18.52 48.13
N ASN A 163 16.14 -17.79 49.10
CA ASN A 163 16.89 -17.16 50.19
C ASN A 163 17.02 -18.03 51.44
N ILE A 164 16.34 -19.19 51.49
CA ILE A 164 16.48 -20.13 52.60
C ILE A 164 17.93 -20.59 52.69
N ARG A 165 18.49 -20.60 53.91
CA ARG A 165 19.87 -21.00 54.18
C ARG A 165 19.91 -22.38 54.81
N ASN A 166 20.85 -23.21 54.35
CA ASN A 166 21.16 -24.51 54.94
C ASN A 166 21.92 -24.38 56.28
N THR A 167 22.30 -25.49 56.90
CA THR A 167 23.09 -25.48 58.16
C THR A 167 24.47 -24.84 58.05
N ASP A 168 25.04 -24.74 56.84
CA ASP A 168 26.30 -24.03 56.58
C ASP A 168 26.09 -22.52 56.34
N GLY A 169 24.85 -22.02 56.48
CA GLY A 169 24.49 -20.63 56.23
C GLY A 169 24.45 -20.25 54.73
N LYS A 170 24.51 -21.22 53.82
CA LYS A 170 24.52 -21.00 52.37
C LYS A 170 23.12 -21.13 51.78
N SER A 171 22.80 -20.24 50.84
CA SER A 171 21.56 -20.30 50.04
C SER A 171 21.71 -21.22 48.82
N ALA A 172 20.60 -21.50 48.14
CA ALA A 172 20.61 -22.25 46.89
C ALA A 172 21.50 -21.58 45.83
N LEU A 173 21.54 -20.24 45.79
CA LEU A 173 22.38 -19.45 44.88
C LEU A 173 23.88 -19.60 45.18
N ASP A 174 24.26 -19.67 46.45
CA ASP A 174 25.66 -19.80 46.87
C ASP A 174 26.27 -21.16 46.48
N LEU A 175 25.42 -22.18 46.38
CA LEU A 175 25.79 -23.56 46.08
C LEU A 175 25.51 -23.95 44.62
N ALA A 176 24.91 -23.06 43.83
CA ALA A 176 24.44 -23.35 42.48
C ALA A 176 25.58 -23.64 41.49
N ASP A 177 25.37 -24.63 40.63
CA ASP A 177 26.11 -24.81 39.38
C ASP A 177 25.97 -23.53 38.51
N PRO A 178 26.99 -23.13 37.71
CA PRO A 178 26.93 -21.92 36.89
C PRO A 178 25.67 -21.79 36.02
N SER A 179 25.15 -22.91 35.50
CA SER A 179 23.95 -22.92 34.66
C SER A 179 22.65 -22.68 35.46
N ALA A 180 22.56 -23.24 36.67
CA ALA A 180 21.44 -23.00 37.58
C ALA A 180 21.53 -21.61 38.24
N LYS A 181 22.74 -21.09 38.43
CA LYS A 181 22.98 -19.75 38.97
C LYS A 181 22.28 -18.68 38.12
N ALA A 182 22.35 -18.81 36.79
CA ALA A 182 21.67 -17.89 35.87
C ALA A 182 20.14 -17.89 36.05
N VAL A 183 19.53 -19.03 36.39
CA VAL A 183 18.08 -19.12 36.68
C VAL A 183 17.77 -18.38 37.99
N LEU A 184 18.56 -18.65 39.04
CA LEU A 184 18.37 -18.05 40.36
C LEU A 184 18.63 -16.54 40.40
N THR A 185 19.46 -16.02 39.49
CA THR A 185 19.70 -14.58 39.33
C THR A 185 18.76 -13.91 38.31
N GLY A 186 17.89 -14.67 37.63
CA GLY A 186 17.02 -14.17 36.58
C GLY A 186 17.74 -13.79 35.27
N GLU A 187 19.00 -14.19 35.10
CA GLU A 187 19.81 -13.97 33.89
C GLU A 187 19.67 -15.07 32.84
N TYR A 188 18.98 -16.15 33.15
CA TYR A 188 18.78 -17.28 32.25
C TYR A 188 18.07 -16.85 30.96
N LYS A 189 18.71 -17.13 29.82
CA LYS A 189 18.24 -16.75 28.47
C LYS A 189 17.92 -15.26 28.27
N LYS A 190 18.53 -14.36 29.07
CA LYS A 190 18.32 -12.91 28.94
C LYS A 190 18.60 -12.39 27.52
N ASP A 191 19.65 -12.89 26.87
CA ASP A 191 20.03 -12.44 25.53
C ASP A 191 18.99 -12.86 24.49
N GLU A 192 18.43 -14.07 24.65
CA GLU A 192 17.34 -14.55 23.79
C GLU A 192 16.05 -13.76 23.98
N LEU A 193 15.76 -13.32 25.20
CA LEU A 193 14.60 -12.45 25.49
C LEU A 193 14.78 -11.07 24.88
N LEU A 194 15.94 -10.46 25.09
CA LEU A 194 16.27 -9.14 24.54
C LEU A 194 16.20 -9.18 23.00
N GLU A 195 16.69 -10.27 22.38
CA GLU A 195 16.60 -10.45 20.94
C GLU A 195 15.17 -10.74 20.47
N ALA A 196 14.39 -11.54 21.19
CA ALA A 196 12.98 -11.75 20.87
C ALA A 196 12.19 -10.43 20.92
N ALA A 197 12.47 -9.59 21.92
CA ALA A 197 11.86 -8.28 22.06
C ALA A 197 12.28 -7.30 20.95
N ARG A 198 13.55 -7.35 20.52
CA ARG A 198 14.09 -6.55 19.40
C ARG A 198 13.53 -6.98 18.05
N SER A 199 13.57 -8.28 17.76
CA SER A 199 13.16 -8.88 16.48
C SER A 199 11.64 -8.92 16.29
N GLY A 200 10.85 -8.89 17.37
CA GLY A 200 9.41 -9.02 17.28
C GLY A 200 8.91 -10.47 17.33
N ASN A 201 9.73 -11.41 17.82
CA ASN A 201 9.37 -12.83 17.84
C ASN A 201 8.45 -13.15 19.03
N GLU A 202 7.15 -13.14 18.80
CA GLU A 202 6.11 -13.32 19.82
C GLU A 202 6.15 -14.71 20.45
N GLU A 203 6.25 -15.77 19.65
CA GLU A 203 6.28 -17.15 20.14
C GLU A 203 7.48 -17.38 21.06
N LYS A 204 8.66 -16.92 20.62
CA LYS A 204 9.87 -17.02 21.44
C LYS A 204 9.78 -16.15 22.68
N LEU A 205 9.23 -14.94 22.58
CA LEU A 205 9.02 -14.08 23.75
C LEU A 205 8.09 -14.73 24.77
N MET A 206 6.97 -15.32 24.34
CA MET A 206 6.02 -15.99 25.23
C MET A 206 6.58 -17.28 25.84
N ALA A 207 7.37 -18.04 25.09
CA ALA A 207 8.08 -19.20 25.61
C ALA A 207 9.13 -18.81 26.67
N LEU A 208 9.64 -17.58 26.61
CA LEU A 208 10.63 -17.06 27.52
C LEU A 208 9.99 -16.37 28.74
N LEU A 209 8.97 -15.51 28.56
CA LEU A 209 8.27 -14.77 29.62
C LEU A 209 7.36 -15.68 30.47
N THR A 210 7.98 -16.54 31.27
CA THR A 210 7.27 -17.39 32.23
C THR A 210 7.15 -16.67 33.58
N PRO A 211 6.14 -17.01 34.41
CA PRO A 211 5.92 -16.33 35.69
C PRO A 211 7.14 -16.31 36.63
N LEU A 212 8.07 -17.27 36.52
CA LEU A 212 9.24 -17.39 37.42
C LEU A 212 10.58 -17.61 36.70
N ASN A 213 10.64 -17.34 35.40
CA ASN A 213 11.90 -17.32 34.66
C ASN A 213 11.80 -16.39 33.45
N VAL A 214 12.92 -15.70 33.20
CA VAL A 214 13.14 -14.59 32.27
C VAL A 214 12.57 -13.28 32.77
N ASN A 215 13.45 -12.51 33.43
CA ASN A 215 13.16 -11.19 33.92
C ASN A 215 12.67 -10.28 32.77
N CYS A 216 11.41 -9.85 32.77
CA CYS A 216 10.92 -8.84 31.81
C CYS A 216 11.64 -7.49 31.97
N HIS A 217 12.40 -7.32 33.06
CA HIS A 217 13.37 -6.25 33.33
C HIS A 217 14.83 -6.69 33.14
N ALA A 218 15.10 -7.79 32.42
CA ALA A 218 16.44 -8.12 31.94
C ALA A 218 17.01 -6.91 31.20
N SER A 219 18.33 -6.76 31.15
CA SER A 219 18.91 -5.57 30.55
C SER A 219 20.17 -5.87 29.76
N ASP A 220 20.35 -5.18 28.64
CA ASP A 220 21.58 -5.24 27.84
C ASP A 220 22.75 -4.49 28.52
N GLY A 221 23.90 -4.40 27.84
CA GLY A 221 25.06 -3.66 28.34
C GLY A 221 24.83 -2.15 28.56
N ARG A 222 23.77 -1.58 27.99
CA ARG A 222 23.32 -0.19 28.23
C ARG A 222 22.21 -0.11 29.28
N LYS A 223 21.90 -1.20 29.99
CA LYS A 223 20.75 -1.32 30.89
C LYS A 223 19.39 -1.13 30.19
N SER A 224 19.30 -1.27 28.87
CA SER A 224 18.02 -1.22 28.15
C SER A 224 17.24 -2.52 28.39
N THR A 225 15.99 -2.40 28.82
CA THR A 225 15.10 -3.55 29.05
C THR A 225 14.47 -4.08 27.75
N PRO A 226 13.87 -5.28 27.72
CA PRO A 226 13.04 -5.74 26.60
C PRO A 226 12.03 -4.69 26.15
N LEU A 227 11.43 -3.96 27.09
CA LEU A 227 10.46 -2.91 26.79
C LEU A 227 11.11 -1.72 26.06
N HIS A 228 12.34 -1.32 26.42
CA HIS A 228 13.09 -0.29 25.68
C HIS A 228 13.35 -0.70 24.23
N LEU A 229 13.73 -1.97 24.03
CA LEU A 229 14.04 -2.51 22.71
C LEU A 229 12.76 -2.63 21.87
N ALA A 230 11.72 -3.28 22.41
CA ALA A 230 10.44 -3.40 21.74
C ALA A 230 9.84 -2.03 21.38
N ALA A 231 9.99 -1.05 22.28
CA ALA A 231 9.54 0.31 22.04
C ALA A 231 10.31 1.02 20.93
N GLY A 232 11.66 0.91 20.91
CA GLY A 232 12.49 1.53 19.86
C GLY A 232 12.38 0.86 18.48
N TYR A 233 12.05 -0.42 18.42
CA TYR A 233 11.93 -1.21 17.18
C TYR A 233 10.48 -1.39 16.69
N ASN A 234 9.53 -0.62 17.23
CA ASN A 234 8.11 -0.65 16.86
C ASN A 234 7.44 -2.03 16.97
N ARG A 235 7.71 -2.77 18.04
CA ARG A 235 7.13 -4.11 18.26
C ARG A 235 5.86 -4.01 19.09
N VAL A 236 4.79 -3.43 18.53
CA VAL A 236 3.51 -3.16 19.23
C VAL A 236 3.01 -4.36 20.02
N ARG A 237 2.96 -5.55 19.40
CA ARG A 237 2.47 -6.75 20.08
C ARG A 237 3.38 -7.22 21.21
N ILE A 238 4.70 -7.17 21.02
CA ILE A 238 5.68 -7.46 22.08
C ILE A 238 5.55 -6.47 23.24
N VAL A 239 5.36 -5.17 22.96
CA VAL A 239 5.15 -4.15 23.99
C VAL A 239 3.89 -4.49 24.81
N GLN A 240 2.78 -4.86 24.15
CA GLN A 240 1.57 -5.32 24.85
C GLN A 240 1.85 -6.52 25.75
N LEU A 241 2.53 -7.55 25.24
CA LEU A 241 2.85 -8.75 26.00
C LEU A 241 3.77 -8.45 27.19
N LEU A 242 4.81 -7.64 27.00
CA LEU A 242 5.71 -7.22 28.08
C LEU A 242 4.95 -6.46 29.18
N LEU A 243 4.06 -5.53 28.82
CA LEU A 243 3.26 -4.78 29.78
C LEU A 243 2.26 -5.68 30.53
N GLN A 244 1.65 -6.66 29.85
CA GLN A 244 0.79 -7.67 30.47
C GLN A 244 1.56 -8.54 31.49
N HIS A 245 2.84 -8.80 31.22
CA HIS A 245 3.75 -9.54 32.10
C HIS A 245 4.53 -8.61 33.06
N GLY A 246 4.01 -7.42 33.36
CA GLY A 246 4.51 -6.56 34.43
C GLY A 246 5.78 -5.76 34.11
N ALA A 247 6.15 -5.60 32.83
CA ALA A 247 7.30 -4.79 32.47
C ALA A 247 7.14 -3.34 32.94
N ASP A 248 8.20 -2.81 33.58
CA ASP A 248 8.21 -1.47 34.15
C ASP A 248 8.34 -0.39 33.06
N VAL A 249 7.28 0.40 32.90
CA VAL A 249 7.22 1.54 31.96
C VAL A 249 8.14 2.70 32.34
N HIS A 250 8.64 2.73 33.58
CA HIS A 250 9.53 3.75 34.12
C HIS A 250 10.98 3.29 34.23
N ALA A 251 11.30 2.07 33.79
CA ALA A 251 12.65 1.55 33.80
C ALA A 251 13.59 2.51 33.08
N LYS A 252 14.75 2.82 33.69
CA LYS A 252 15.75 3.71 33.11
C LYS A 252 16.95 2.95 32.60
N ASP A 253 17.37 3.23 31.37
CA ASP A 253 18.63 2.74 30.84
C ASP A 253 19.83 3.52 31.41
N LYS A 254 21.04 3.24 30.93
CA LYS A 254 22.28 3.88 31.39
C LYS A 254 22.30 5.40 31.15
N GLY A 255 21.59 5.90 30.13
CA GLY A 255 21.42 7.32 29.84
C GLY A 255 20.26 7.96 30.60
N GLY A 256 19.54 7.19 31.43
CA GLY A 256 18.35 7.66 32.12
C GLY A 256 17.09 7.66 31.24
N LEU A 257 17.16 7.16 30.00
CA LEU A 257 16.03 7.10 29.11
C LEU A 257 15.04 6.05 29.60
N VAL A 258 13.75 6.38 29.56
CA VAL A 258 12.64 5.41 29.73
C VAL A 258 12.17 4.90 28.37
N PRO A 259 11.44 3.76 28.27
CA PRO A 259 10.97 3.21 26.99
C PRO A 259 10.22 4.22 26.10
N LEU A 260 9.50 5.16 26.72
CA LEU A 260 8.78 6.23 26.03
C LEU A 260 9.71 7.13 25.20
N HIS A 261 10.94 7.41 25.65
CA HIS A 261 11.91 8.19 24.85
C HIS A 261 12.24 7.50 23.53
N ASN A 262 12.48 6.18 23.57
CA ASN A 262 12.80 5.40 22.38
C ASN A 262 11.64 5.42 21.38
N ALA A 263 10.41 5.16 21.85
CA ALA A 263 9.23 5.23 20.99
C ALA A 263 9.07 6.62 20.35
N CYS A 264 9.29 7.68 21.14
CA CYS A 264 9.15 9.06 20.69
C CYS A 264 10.22 9.51 19.70
N SER A 265 11.49 9.18 19.94
CA SER A 265 12.62 9.55 19.07
C SER A 265 12.47 8.97 17.65
N TYR A 266 12.00 7.72 17.56
CA TYR A 266 11.77 7.05 16.28
C TYR A 266 10.38 7.30 15.66
N GLY A 267 9.44 7.92 16.39
CA GLY A 267 8.13 8.29 15.85
C GLY A 267 7.08 7.18 15.89
N HIS A 268 7.20 6.21 16.80
CA HIS A 268 6.32 5.04 16.87
C HIS A 268 5.01 5.36 17.59
N PHE A 269 4.05 5.95 16.88
CA PHE A 269 2.79 6.47 17.43
C PHE A 269 2.02 5.46 18.29
N GLU A 270 1.75 4.25 17.79
CA GLU A 270 0.96 3.24 18.49
C GLU A 270 1.65 2.75 19.78
N VAL A 271 2.97 2.56 19.73
CA VAL A 271 3.77 2.19 20.91
C VAL A 271 3.76 3.32 21.94
N THR A 272 3.94 4.57 21.51
CA THR A 272 3.87 5.75 22.39
C THR A 272 2.52 5.82 23.09
N GLU A 273 1.42 5.65 22.34
CA GLU A 273 0.07 5.67 22.91
C GLU A 273 -0.12 4.55 23.95
N LEU A 274 0.36 3.34 23.64
CA LEU A 274 0.26 2.19 24.54
C LEU A 274 1.05 2.42 25.84
N LEU A 275 2.27 2.94 25.75
CA LEU A 275 3.09 3.25 26.93
C LEU A 275 2.43 4.32 27.81
N LEU A 276 1.87 5.38 27.21
CA LEU A 276 1.15 6.43 27.94
C LEU A 276 -0.11 5.89 28.63
N LYS A 277 -0.89 5.02 27.95
CA LYS A 277 -2.05 4.33 28.54
C LYS A 277 -1.68 3.46 29.74
N HIS A 278 -0.48 2.87 29.73
CA HIS A 278 0.07 2.10 30.84
C HIS A 278 0.85 2.94 31.86
N GLY A 279 0.65 4.26 31.88
CA GLY A 279 1.13 5.14 32.94
C GLY A 279 2.53 5.71 32.74
N ALA A 280 3.13 5.58 31.56
CA ALA A 280 4.44 6.18 31.30
C ALA A 280 4.41 7.71 31.54
N CYS A 281 5.40 8.21 32.29
CA CYS A 281 5.48 9.63 32.62
C CYS A 281 5.85 10.44 31.37
N VAL A 282 4.90 11.24 30.88
CA VAL A 282 5.03 12.02 29.64
C VAL A 282 6.17 13.04 29.68
N ASN A 283 6.50 13.55 30.87
CA ASN A 283 7.57 14.52 31.12
C ASN A 283 8.78 13.88 31.82
N ALA A 284 8.98 12.55 31.69
CA ALA A 284 10.15 11.88 32.26
C ALA A 284 11.43 12.51 31.72
N MET A 285 12.38 12.83 32.60
CA MET A 285 13.68 13.38 32.20
C MET A 285 14.76 12.31 32.24
N ASP A 286 15.56 12.26 31.17
CA ASP A 286 16.80 11.50 31.12
C ASP A 286 17.94 12.20 31.89
N LEU A 287 19.18 11.69 31.81
CA LEU A 287 20.32 12.29 32.50
C LEU A 287 20.72 13.68 31.96
N TRP A 288 20.29 14.03 30.75
CA TRP A 288 20.51 15.34 30.12
C TRP A 288 19.28 16.24 30.20
N GLN A 289 18.28 15.86 31.01
CA GLN A 289 17.02 16.57 31.16
C GLN A 289 16.20 16.67 29.86
N PHE A 290 16.43 15.78 28.90
CA PHE A 290 15.54 15.63 27.75
C PHE A 290 14.26 14.92 28.21
N THR A 291 13.14 15.43 27.72
CA THR A 291 11.84 14.76 27.84
C THR A 291 11.52 14.00 26.55
N PRO A 292 10.57 13.03 26.56
CA PRO A 292 10.10 12.40 25.34
C PRO A 292 9.64 13.39 24.27
N LEU A 293 9.14 14.57 24.67
CA LEU A 293 8.75 15.63 23.74
C LEU A 293 9.96 16.32 23.09
N HIS A 294 11.08 16.50 23.80
CA HIS A 294 12.32 17.00 23.19
C HIS A 294 12.81 16.04 22.09
N GLU A 295 12.80 14.74 22.37
CA GLU A 295 13.17 13.69 21.41
C GLU A 295 12.28 13.75 20.15
N ALA A 296 10.97 13.71 20.33
CA ALA A 296 10.00 13.79 19.23
C ALA A 296 10.14 15.09 18.42
N ALA A 297 10.28 16.24 19.09
CA ALA A 297 10.36 17.54 18.44
C ALA A 297 11.64 17.69 17.60
N SER A 298 12.80 17.30 18.15
CA SER A 298 14.09 17.39 17.46
C SER A 298 14.19 16.53 16.20
N LYS A 299 13.40 15.45 16.13
CA LYS A 299 13.30 14.53 14.99
C LYS A 299 12.10 14.78 14.09
N ASN A 300 11.38 15.89 14.29
CA ASN A 300 10.20 16.28 13.53
C ASN A 300 9.08 15.22 13.52
N ARG A 301 8.81 14.59 14.67
CA ARG A 301 7.74 13.57 14.83
C ARG A 301 6.40 14.24 15.16
N VAL A 302 5.80 14.91 14.19
CA VAL A 302 4.64 15.81 14.38
C VAL A 302 3.46 15.13 15.10
N GLU A 303 3.09 13.92 14.68
CA GLU A 303 1.96 13.17 15.24
C GLU A 303 2.24 12.73 16.68
N VAL A 304 3.46 12.29 16.96
CA VAL A 304 3.91 11.91 18.31
C VAL A 304 3.97 13.13 19.23
N CYS A 305 4.46 14.27 18.74
CA CYS A 305 4.43 15.53 19.49
C CYS A 305 3.00 15.89 19.91
N SER A 306 2.06 15.80 18.97
CA SER A 306 0.64 16.10 19.22
C SER A 306 0.03 15.12 20.23
N LEU A 307 0.37 13.83 20.14
CA LEU A 307 -0.03 12.83 21.12
C LEU A 307 0.52 13.13 22.52
N LEU A 308 1.80 13.43 22.64
CA LEU A 308 2.44 13.76 23.92
C LEU A 308 1.79 15.00 24.57
N LEU A 309 1.54 16.07 23.80
CA LEU A 309 0.86 17.26 24.28
C LEU A 309 -0.56 16.95 24.78
N SER A 310 -1.29 16.08 24.09
CA SER A 310 -2.63 15.65 24.52
C SER A 310 -2.62 14.87 25.85
N HIS A 311 -1.48 14.26 26.20
CA HIS A 311 -1.25 13.59 27.47
C HIS A 311 -0.55 14.48 28.53
N GLY A 312 -0.43 15.79 28.28
CA GLY A 312 0.10 16.75 29.26
C GLY A 312 1.61 16.95 29.20
N ALA A 313 2.26 16.66 28.07
CA ALA A 313 3.64 17.05 27.86
C ALA A 313 3.80 18.58 27.94
N ASP A 314 4.82 19.05 28.64
CA ASP A 314 5.12 20.46 28.77
C ASP A 314 6.28 20.83 27.82
N PRO A 315 6.02 21.56 26.73
CA PRO A 315 7.04 21.94 25.77
C PRO A 315 7.96 23.05 26.29
N THR A 316 7.67 23.64 27.46
CA THR A 316 8.43 24.76 28.04
C THR A 316 9.55 24.31 28.99
N LEU A 317 9.56 23.03 29.37
CA LEU A 317 10.63 22.43 30.17
C LEU A 317 11.96 22.55 29.42
N LEU A 318 13.01 22.95 30.14
CA LEU A 318 14.34 23.15 29.57
C LEU A 318 15.22 21.92 29.83
N ASN A 319 15.97 21.50 28.82
CA ASN A 319 17.02 20.50 28.97
C ASN A 319 18.32 21.09 29.54
N CYS A 320 19.38 20.27 29.67
CA CYS A 320 20.68 20.72 30.20
C CYS A 320 21.41 21.77 29.32
N HIS A 321 20.91 22.04 28.10
CA HIS A 321 21.41 23.07 27.20
C HIS A 321 20.55 24.33 27.21
N SER A 322 19.62 24.45 28.18
CA SER A 322 18.65 25.55 28.28
C SER A 322 17.76 25.69 27.04
N LYS A 323 17.49 24.59 26.33
CA LYS A 323 16.58 24.56 25.18
C LYS A 323 15.30 23.84 25.56
N SER A 324 14.17 24.43 25.17
CA SER A 324 12.85 23.81 25.26
C SER A 324 12.57 22.90 24.07
N ALA A 325 11.51 22.09 24.13
CA ALA A 325 11.11 21.27 22.99
C ALA A 325 10.73 22.12 21.76
N VAL A 326 10.19 23.33 22.00
CA VAL A 326 9.90 24.30 20.93
C VAL A 326 11.19 24.79 20.27
N ASP A 327 12.24 25.07 21.04
CA ASP A 327 13.52 25.54 20.50
C ASP A 327 14.21 24.47 19.65
N MET A 328 14.01 23.20 19.99
CA MET A 328 14.58 22.05 19.31
C MET A 328 13.83 21.64 18.03
N ALA A 329 12.60 22.12 17.82
CA ALA A 329 11.84 21.80 16.61
C ALA A 329 12.54 22.41 15.36
N PRO A 330 12.79 21.62 14.30
CA PRO A 330 13.57 22.07 13.14
C PRO A 330 12.80 23.01 12.19
N THR A 331 11.47 22.96 12.22
CA THR A 331 10.59 23.68 11.29
C THR A 331 9.73 24.72 12.01
N PRO A 332 9.51 25.93 11.45
CA PRO A 332 8.62 26.94 12.02
C PRO A 332 7.20 26.43 12.30
N GLU A 333 6.68 25.58 11.41
CA GLU A 333 5.33 25.02 11.48
C GLU A 333 5.17 24.15 12.74
N LEU A 334 6.18 23.33 13.05
CA LEU A 334 6.19 22.52 14.27
C LEU A 334 6.30 23.40 15.52
N LYS A 335 7.09 24.48 15.49
CA LYS A 335 7.19 25.42 16.63
C LYS A 335 5.85 26.07 16.95
N GLU A 336 5.17 26.54 15.92
CA GLU A 336 3.84 27.14 16.03
C GLU A 336 2.84 26.10 16.55
N ARG A 337 2.83 24.90 15.98
CA ARG A 337 1.96 23.81 16.40
C ARG A 337 2.15 23.42 17.87
N LEU A 338 3.39 23.21 18.31
CA LEU A 338 3.69 22.86 19.71
C LEU A 338 3.15 23.91 20.68
N THR A 339 3.31 25.20 20.33
CA THR A 339 2.84 26.32 21.16
C THR A 339 1.32 26.42 21.15
N TYR A 340 0.70 26.29 19.98
CA TYR A 340 -0.75 26.35 19.79
C TYR A 340 -1.47 25.22 20.53
N GLU A 341 -1.04 23.97 20.32
CA GLU A 341 -1.64 22.80 20.95
C GLU A 341 -1.41 22.79 22.47
N PHE A 342 -0.24 23.18 22.96
CA PHE A 342 0.00 23.27 24.41
C PHE A 342 -0.93 24.27 25.11
N LYS A 343 -1.11 25.47 24.52
CA LYS A 343 -2.07 26.46 25.03
C LYS A 343 -3.51 25.92 24.96
N GLY A 344 -3.86 25.25 23.86
CA GLY A 344 -5.15 24.60 23.67
C GLY A 344 -5.45 23.56 24.74
N HIS A 345 -4.57 22.58 24.93
CA HIS A 345 -4.70 21.55 25.96
C HIS A 345 -4.72 22.14 27.38
N SER A 346 -3.93 23.18 27.64
CA SER A 346 -3.95 23.91 28.92
C SER A 346 -5.32 24.54 29.19
N LEU A 347 -5.96 25.14 28.17
CA LEU A 347 -7.31 25.70 28.29
C LEU A 347 -8.35 24.58 28.53
N LEU A 348 -8.26 23.46 27.81
CA LEU A 348 -9.16 22.32 28.00
C LEU A 348 -9.08 21.76 29.43
N GLN A 349 -7.86 21.61 29.96
CA GLN A 349 -7.66 21.12 31.33
C GLN A 349 -8.17 22.13 32.36
N ALA A 350 -7.89 23.42 32.19
CA ALA A 350 -8.40 24.48 33.06
C ALA A 350 -9.94 24.53 33.08
N ALA A 351 -10.58 24.32 31.92
CA ALA A 351 -12.02 24.22 31.82
C ALA A 351 -12.58 22.98 32.53
N ARG A 352 -11.91 21.83 32.41
CA ARG A 352 -12.28 20.57 33.07
C ARG A 352 -12.22 20.68 34.61
N GLU A 353 -11.20 21.37 35.12
CA GLU A 353 -11.02 21.67 36.56
C GLU A 353 -11.92 22.82 37.06
N ALA A 354 -12.62 23.52 36.14
CA ALA A 354 -13.31 24.77 36.41
C ALA A 354 -12.43 25.83 37.11
N ASP A 355 -11.13 25.88 36.78
CA ASP A 355 -10.17 26.83 37.34
C ASP A 355 -10.22 28.16 36.57
N MET A 356 -10.96 29.11 37.15
CA MET A 356 -11.16 30.44 36.57
C MET A 356 -9.85 31.22 36.37
N ALA A 357 -8.83 31.01 37.21
CA ALA A 357 -7.57 31.75 37.09
C ALA A 357 -6.75 31.22 35.90
N LYS A 358 -6.65 29.89 35.77
CA LYS A 358 -5.97 29.26 34.63
C LYS A 358 -6.70 29.50 33.31
N VAL A 359 -8.03 29.46 33.30
CA VAL A 359 -8.83 29.81 32.10
C VAL A 359 -8.51 31.25 31.67
N LYS A 360 -8.57 32.23 32.57
CA LYS A 360 -8.25 33.63 32.23
C LYS A 360 -6.82 33.81 31.72
N LYS A 361 -5.85 33.05 32.24
CA LYS A 361 -4.45 33.11 31.81
C LYS A 361 -4.23 32.55 30.40
N THR A 362 -4.95 31.50 30.03
CA THR A 362 -4.76 30.75 28.76
C THR A 362 -5.73 31.17 27.65
N LEU A 363 -6.84 31.81 28.00
CA LEU A 363 -7.90 32.18 27.07
C LEU A 363 -7.47 33.33 26.15
N ALA A 364 -7.25 33.00 24.89
CA ALA A 364 -7.04 33.92 23.77
C ALA A 364 -8.05 33.63 22.65
N LEU A 365 -8.33 34.62 21.79
CA LEU A 365 -9.27 34.50 20.67
C LEU A 365 -8.88 33.37 19.70
N GLU A 366 -7.59 33.16 19.48
CA GLU A 366 -7.06 32.07 18.63
C GLU A 366 -7.22 30.67 19.26
N ILE A 367 -7.32 30.59 20.59
CA ILE A 367 -7.34 29.31 21.35
C ILE A 367 -8.77 28.92 21.73
N ILE A 368 -9.73 29.85 21.78
CA ILE A 368 -11.09 29.55 22.26
C ILE A 368 -11.82 28.49 21.43
N SER A 369 -11.50 28.41 20.14
CA SER A 369 -12.03 27.43 19.19
C SER A 369 -11.18 26.16 19.10
N PHE A 370 -10.13 26.03 19.91
CA PHE A 370 -9.29 24.84 19.95
C PHE A 370 -10.13 23.59 20.25
N LYS A 371 -9.85 22.54 19.48
CA LYS A 371 -10.49 21.24 19.58
C LYS A 371 -9.42 20.21 19.94
N HIS A 372 -9.72 19.38 20.92
CA HIS A 372 -8.86 18.24 21.22
C HIS A 372 -8.70 17.35 19.97
N PRO A 373 -7.47 17.03 19.50
CA PRO A 373 -7.27 16.34 18.22
C PRO A 373 -7.98 14.98 18.10
N GLN A 374 -8.11 14.25 19.20
CA GLN A 374 -8.71 12.91 19.21
C GLN A 374 -10.21 12.87 19.54
N THR A 375 -10.70 13.75 20.42
CA THR A 375 -12.10 13.76 20.89
C THR A 375 -12.95 14.87 20.27
N ASN A 376 -12.32 15.84 19.61
CA ASN A 376 -12.91 17.09 19.13
C ASN A 376 -13.64 17.90 20.21
N GLU A 377 -13.35 17.67 21.49
CA GLU A 377 -13.91 18.45 22.59
C GLU A 377 -13.31 19.86 22.61
N THR A 378 -14.17 20.85 22.83
CA THR A 378 -13.77 22.23 23.07
C THR A 378 -13.72 22.54 24.56
N ALA A 379 -13.15 23.69 24.92
CA ALA A 379 -13.16 24.17 26.31
C ALA A 379 -14.58 24.26 26.87
N LEU A 380 -15.58 24.54 26.02
CA LEU A 380 -16.98 24.58 26.42
C LEU A 380 -17.50 23.18 26.79
N HIS A 381 -17.19 22.14 26.01
CA HIS A 381 -17.52 20.74 26.37
C HIS A 381 -16.91 20.35 27.71
N CYS A 382 -15.62 20.66 27.92
CA CYS A 382 -14.93 20.37 29.19
C CYS A 382 -15.55 21.12 30.38
N ALA A 383 -15.90 22.40 30.20
CA ALA A 383 -16.49 23.22 31.24
C ALA A 383 -17.89 22.70 31.64
N VAL A 384 -18.76 22.40 30.66
CA VAL A 384 -20.11 21.90 30.95
C VAL A 384 -20.10 20.50 31.55
N ALA A 385 -19.10 19.67 31.21
CA ALA A 385 -18.91 18.36 31.80
C ALA A 385 -18.34 18.40 33.22
N SER A 386 -17.67 19.50 33.61
CA SER A 386 -16.90 19.57 34.86
C SER A 386 -17.77 19.25 36.09
N PRO A 387 -17.30 18.41 37.02
CA PRO A 387 -18.01 18.15 38.29
C PRO A 387 -17.88 19.32 39.28
N HIS A 388 -17.00 20.27 39.03
CA HIS A 388 -16.68 21.33 39.98
C HIS A 388 -17.74 22.45 40.00
N PRO A 389 -17.99 23.10 41.15
CA PRO A 389 -19.09 24.07 41.29
C PRO A 389 -18.88 25.37 40.51
N LYS A 390 -17.63 25.74 40.20
CA LYS A 390 -17.31 26.95 39.41
C LYS A 390 -17.58 26.78 37.90
N ARG A 391 -18.04 25.60 37.45
CA ARG A 391 -18.34 25.33 36.03
C ARG A 391 -19.20 26.39 35.38
N LYS A 392 -20.26 26.87 36.06
CA LYS A 392 -21.19 27.89 35.54
C LYS A 392 -20.47 29.19 35.19
N GLN A 393 -19.57 29.64 36.05
CA GLN A 393 -18.79 30.86 35.86
C GLN A 393 -17.81 30.73 34.68
N VAL A 394 -17.19 29.55 34.53
CA VAL A 394 -16.29 29.25 33.41
C VAL A 394 -17.07 29.15 32.10
N THR A 395 -18.20 28.44 32.08
CA THR A 395 -19.11 28.35 30.91
C THR A 395 -19.57 29.73 30.45
N GLU A 396 -20.03 30.59 31.36
CA GLU A 396 -20.41 31.97 31.02
C GLU A 396 -19.23 32.77 30.46
N LEU A 397 -18.04 32.65 31.06
CA LEU A 397 -16.85 33.34 30.57
C LEU A 397 -16.48 32.91 29.14
N LEU A 398 -16.52 31.60 28.86
CA LEU A 398 -16.22 31.06 27.54
C LEU A 398 -17.24 31.53 26.49
N LEU A 399 -18.54 31.50 26.80
CA LEU A 399 -19.59 32.00 25.90
C LEU A 399 -19.45 33.51 25.64
N ARG A 400 -19.20 34.31 26.68
CA ARG A 400 -18.96 35.76 26.53
C ARG A 400 -17.74 36.08 25.66
N LYS A 401 -16.77 35.17 25.59
CA LYS A 401 -15.55 35.32 24.78
C LYS A 401 -15.68 34.72 23.38
N GLY A 402 -16.85 34.20 23.01
CA GLY A 402 -17.16 33.75 21.65
C GLY A 402 -17.03 32.23 21.43
N ALA A 403 -17.07 31.40 22.48
CA ALA A 403 -17.10 29.95 22.30
C ALA A 403 -18.37 29.53 21.56
N ASN A 404 -18.23 28.70 20.52
CA ASN A 404 -19.38 28.21 19.75
C ASN A 404 -20.23 27.24 20.60
N ILE A 405 -21.45 27.67 20.90
CA ILE A 405 -22.38 26.94 21.76
C ILE A 405 -22.91 25.64 21.16
N ASN A 406 -22.93 25.53 19.83
CA ASN A 406 -23.46 24.38 19.10
C ASN A 406 -22.35 23.54 18.45
N GLU A 407 -21.11 23.75 18.86
CA GLU A 407 -19.98 22.96 18.38
C GLU A 407 -20.21 21.49 18.74
N LYS A 408 -19.80 20.59 17.86
CA LYS A 408 -19.99 19.15 18.02
C LYS A 408 -18.66 18.46 18.26
N ASN A 409 -18.60 17.58 19.26
CA ASN A 409 -17.45 16.71 19.48
C ASN A 409 -17.44 15.52 18.48
N LYS A 410 -16.53 14.56 18.65
CA LYS A 410 -16.40 13.39 17.75
C LYS A 410 -17.66 12.53 17.69
N ASP A 411 -18.42 12.48 18.78
CA ASP A 411 -19.71 11.76 18.87
C ASP A 411 -20.89 12.65 18.44
N PHE A 412 -20.62 13.78 17.78
CA PHE A 412 -21.59 14.76 17.35
C PHE A 412 -22.44 15.37 18.49
N MET A 413 -22.00 15.19 19.74
CA MET A 413 -22.65 15.78 20.91
C MET A 413 -22.32 17.26 20.99
N THR A 414 -23.33 18.08 21.27
CA THR A 414 -23.15 19.49 21.62
C THR A 414 -22.93 19.65 23.13
N PRO A 415 -22.46 20.80 23.63
CA PRO A 415 -22.41 21.09 25.07
C PRO A 415 -23.74 20.87 25.79
N LEU A 416 -24.88 21.05 25.10
CA LEU A 416 -26.20 20.79 25.66
C LEU A 416 -26.46 19.29 25.91
N HIS A 417 -26.00 18.40 25.02
CA HIS A 417 -26.08 16.95 25.23
C HIS A 417 -25.29 16.54 26.48
N VAL A 418 -24.05 17.03 26.58
CA VAL A 418 -23.14 16.70 27.69
C VAL A 418 -23.71 17.21 29.03
N ALA A 419 -24.28 18.42 29.05
CA ALA A 419 -24.93 18.96 30.25
C ALA A 419 -26.19 18.17 30.63
N ALA A 420 -26.98 17.73 29.64
CA ALA A 420 -28.21 16.96 29.85
C ALA A 420 -27.93 15.56 30.40
N GLU A 421 -26.92 14.85 29.89
CA GLU A 421 -26.52 13.51 30.36
C GLU A 421 -26.05 13.52 31.82
N ARG A 422 -25.43 14.62 32.28
CA ARG A 422 -24.92 14.79 33.65
C ARG A 422 -25.87 15.50 34.63
N ALA A 423 -27.10 15.81 34.21
CA ALA A 423 -28.08 16.57 34.99
C ALA A 423 -27.59 17.95 35.48
N HIS A 424 -26.73 18.63 34.73
CA HIS A 424 -26.21 19.96 35.07
C HIS A 424 -27.23 21.06 34.73
N ASN A 425 -28.38 21.08 35.41
CA ASN A 425 -29.51 21.96 35.12
C ASN A 425 -29.15 23.46 35.13
N ASP A 426 -28.24 23.88 36.00
CA ASP A 426 -27.73 25.25 36.10
C ASP A 426 -26.95 25.70 34.84
N ILE A 427 -26.39 24.74 34.10
CA ILE A 427 -25.72 24.95 32.81
C ILE A 427 -26.72 24.93 31.66
N LEU A 428 -27.73 24.06 31.69
CA LEU A 428 -28.79 24.04 30.67
C LEU A 428 -29.44 25.42 30.52
N GLU A 429 -29.73 26.09 31.63
CA GLU A 429 -30.26 27.47 31.63
C GLU A 429 -29.32 28.46 30.93
N VAL A 430 -28.02 28.40 31.23
CA VAL A 430 -27.00 29.27 30.63
C VAL A 430 -26.88 29.01 29.13
N LEU A 431 -26.87 27.74 28.72
CA LEU A 431 -26.79 27.36 27.32
C LEU A 431 -28.03 27.80 26.55
N GLN A 432 -29.23 27.60 27.11
CA GLN A 432 -30.46 28.07 26.48
C GLN A 432 -30.47 29.59 26.30
N LYS A 433 -30.06 30.35 27.33
CA LYS A 433 -29.97 31.82 27.27
C LYS A 433 -29.05 32.31 26.15
N HIS A 434 -28.04 31.54 25.77
CA HIS A 434 -27.09 31.86 24.70
C HIS A 434 -27.43 31.19 23.36
N GLY A 435 -28.64 30.64 23.20
CA GLY A 435 -29.14 30.14 21.91
C GLY A 435 -28.68 28.73 21.53
N ALA A 436 -28.56 27.82 22.51
CA ALA A 436 -28.29 26.40 22.22
C ALA A 436 -29.41 25.76 21.40
N LYS A 437 -29.05 24.96 20.39
CA LYS A 437 -30.01 24.19 19.57
C LYS A 437 -30.52 22.97 20.34
N VAL A 438 -31.73 23.08 20.89
CA VAL A 438 -32.33 22.07 21.77
C VAL A 438 -32.54 20.72 21.08
N ASN A 439 -32.96 20.73 19.81
CA ASN A 439 -33.24 19.53 19.02
C ASN A 439 -32.06 19.09 18.12
N ALA A 440 -30.82 19.53 18.44
CA ALA A 440 -29.64 18.98 17.78
C ALA A 440 -29.52 17.48 18.08
N VAL A 441 -29.02 16.71 17.12
CA VAL A 441 -28.81 15.26 17.26
C VAL A 441 -27.33 14.88 17.24
N ASP A 442 -27.00 13.85 18.01
CA ASP A 442 -25.68 13.20 18.08
C ASP A 442 -25.49 12.09 17.01
N THR A 443 -24.42 11.29 17.11
CA THR A 443 -24.11 10.18 16.18
C THR A 443 -25.17 9.09 16.14
N LEU A 444 -25.96 8.92 17.21
CA LEU A 444 -27.03 7.94 17.32
C LEU A 444 -28.39 8.55 16.97
N GLY A 445 -28.43 9.78 16.45
CA GLY A 445 -29.68 10.49 16.18
C GLY A 445 -30.41 10.92 17.44
N GLN A 446 -29.77 10.88 18.61
CA GLN A 446 -30.38 11.20 19.89
C GLN A 446 -30.24 12.70 20.16
N THR A 447 -31.30 13.31 20.69
CA THR A 447 -31.29 14.70 21.18
C THR A 447 -30.83 14.77 22.63
N ALA A 448 -30.58 15.98 23.15
CA ALA A 448 -30.33 16.18 24.58
C ALA A 448 -31.46 15.61 25.47
N LEU A 449 -32.69 15.59 24.97
CA LEU A 449 -33.84 15.00 25.67
C LEU A 449 -33.75 13.47 25.77
N HIS A 450 -33.27 12.80 24.72
CA HIS A 450 -33.02 11.36 24.75
C HIS A 450 -31.93 11.02 25.78
N ARG A 451 -30.83 11.79 25.82
CA ARG A 451 -29.74 11.59 26.78
C ARG A 451 -30.20 11.80 28.22
N ALA A 452 -30.96 12.86 28.48
CA ALA A 452 -31.57 13.09 29.79
C ALA A 452 -32.55 11.98 30.18
N ALA A 453 -33.37 11.51 29.23
CA ALA A 453 -34.34 10.45 29.48
C ALA A 453 -33.67 9.11 29.78
N LEU A 454 -32.68 8.72 28.98
CA LEU A 454 -31.89 7.50 29.17
C LEU A 454 -31.19 7.47 30.53
N ALA A 455 -30.66 8.61 30.98
CA ALA A 455 -30.04 8.76 32.29
C ALA A 455 -31.05 8.92 33.45
N GLY A 456 -32.35 9.00 33.16
CA GLY A 456 -33.43 9.09 34.15
C GLY A 456 -33.61 10.48 34.79
N HIS A 457 -33.09 11.54 34.17
CA HIS A 457 -33.04 12.89 34.76
C HIS A 457 -34.35 13.67 34.55
N ILE A 458 -35.35 13.39 35.39
CA ILE A 458 -36.71 13.95 35.30
C ILE A 458 -36.72 15.49 35.20
N GLN A 459 -36.00 16.18 36.08
CA GLN A 459 -35.97 17.64 36.10
C GLN A 459 -35.33 18.22 34.83
N THR A 460 -34.30 17.55 34.32
CA THR A 460 -33.63 17.93 33.06
C THR A 460 -34.55 17.73 31.87
N CYS A 461 -35.31 16.62 31.82
CA CYS A 461 -36.35 16.41 30.80
C CYS A 461 -37.40 17.53 30.81
N LYS A 462 -37.91 17.92 31.99
CA LYS A 462 -38.87 19.05 32.13
C LYS A 462 -38.30 20.36 31.63
N LEU A 463 -37.05 20.68 31.98
CA LEU A 463 -36.37 21.89 31.52
C LEU A 463 -36.21 21.88 30.00
N LEU A 464 -35.76 20.76 29.41
CA LEU A 464 -35.60 20.63 27.96
C LEU A 464 -36.93 20.79 27.22
N LEU A 465 -38.02 20.21 27.72
CA LEU A 465 -39.37 20.43 27.16
C LEU A 465 -39.78 21.90 27.21
N SER A 466 -39.52 22.58 28.34
CA SER A 466 -39.79 24.02 28.47
C SER A 466 -38.96 24.88 27.50
N TYR A 467 -37.84 24.36 27.00
CA TYR A 467 -36.98 25.01 26.01
C TYR A 467 -37.36 24.65 24.57
N GLY A 468 -38.43 23.88 24.35
CA GLY A 468 -38.90 23.47 23.03
C GLY A 468 -38.27 22.19 22.51
N ALA A 469 -37.83 21.29 23.38
CA ALA A 469 -37.41 19.95 22.97
C ALA A 469 -38.59 19.17 22.38
N ASP A 470 -38.41 18.58 21.20
CA ASP A 470 -39.43 17.79 20.51
C ASP A 470 -39.36 16.32 20.98
N PRO A 471 -40.38 15.82 21.71
CA PRO A 471 -40.40 14.44 22.20
C PRO A 471 -40.68 13.41 21.10
N SER A 472 -41.14 13.84 19.92
CA SER A 472 -41.48 12.96 18.78
C SER A 472 -40.28 12.56 17.94
N ILE A 473 -39.13 13.24 18.08
CA ILE A 473 -37.90 12.88 17.40
C ILE A 473 -37.48 11.47 17.83
N VAL A 474 -37.11 10.64 16.86
CA VAL A 474 -36.61 9.28 17.09
C VAL A 474 -35.11 9.20 16.86
N SER A 475 -34.43 8.45 17.72
CA SER A 475 -33.05 8.01 17.50
C SER A 475 -32.90 7.18 16.22
N LEU A 476 -31.66 6.96 15.77
CA LEU A 476 -31.37 6.06 14.65
C LEU A 476 -31.82 4.61 14.90
N GLN A 477 -31.97 4.23 16.17
CA GLN A 477 -32.53 2.94 16.57
C GLN A 477 -34.07 2.92 16.55
N GLY A 478 -34.72 4.04 16.26
CA GLY A 478 -36.18 4.17 16.16
C GLY A 478 -36.89 4.44 17.49
N PHE A 479 -36.16 4.68 18.58
CA PHE A 479 -36.74 4.99 19.89
C PHE A 479 -36.92 6.49 20.08
N THR A 480 -38.09 6.89 20.58
CA THR A 480 -38.34 8.23 21.13
C THR A 480 -37.66 8.40 22.49
N ALA A 481 -37.53 9.65 22.95
CA ALA A 481 -37.00 9.93 24.29
C ALA A 481 -37.82 9.25 25.40
N ALA A 482 -39.14 9.13 25.24
CA ALA A 482 -40.01 8.43 26.17
C ALA A 482 -39.60 6.95 26.29
N GLN A 483 -39.48 6.26 25.16
CA GLN A 483 -39.15 4.83 25.13
C GLN A 483 -37.76 4.51 25.69
N MET A 484 -36.84 5.46 25.67
CA MET A 484 -35.51 5.31 26.27
C MET A 484 -35.48 5.61 27.78
N GLY A 485 -36.49 6.32 28.29
CA GLY A 485 -36.59 6.71 29.70
C GLY A 485 -37.26 5.66 30.57
N ASN A 486 -37.04 5.79 31.89
CA ASN A 486 -37.78 5.02 32.89
C ASN A 486 -39.27 5.42 32.95
N GLU A 487 -40.08 4.68 33.70
CA GLU A 487 -41.53 4.88 33.78
C GLU A 487 -41.94 6.32 34.15
N ALA A 488 -41.20 6.96 35.07
CA ALA A 488 -41.47 8.33 35.48
C ALA A 488 -41.20 9.36 34.36
N VAL A 489 -40.17 9.14 33.54
CA VAL A 489 -39.87 9.98 32.37
C VAL A 489 -40.88 9.74 31.24
N GLN A 490 -41.31 8.48 31.04
CA GLN A 490 -42.35 8.14 30.06
C GLN A 490 -43.67 8.86 30.31
N GLN A 491 -44.12 8.93 31.57
CA GLN A 491 -45.36 9.63 31.94
C GLN A 491 -45.32 11.10 31.52
N ILE A 492 -44.21 11.80 31.79
CA ILE A 492 -44.05 13.23 31.46
C ILE A 492 -44.00 13.48 29.95
N LEU A 493 -43.39 12.56 29.20
CA LEU A 493 -43.20 12.72 27.77
C LEU A 493 -44.42 12.31 26.93
N ASN A 494 -45.25 11.38 27.43
CA ASN A 494 -46.45 10.91 26.73
C ASN A 494 -47.66 11.85 26.88
N GLU A 495 -47.68 12.76 27.85
CA GLU A 495 -48.77 13.75 28.03
C GLU A 495 -48.85 14.79 26.89
N ASN A 496 -47.86 14.88 25.98
CA ASN A 496 -47.71 15.99 25.02
C ASN A 496 -47.70 15.60 23.51
N VAL A 497 -48.20 14.43 23.09
CA VAL A 497 -48.19 14.01 21.66
C VAL A 497 -49.60 14.08 21.03
N PRO A 498 -49.82 14.82 19.91
CA PRO A 498 -51.10 14.86 19.20
C PRO A 498 -51.50 13.52 18.55
N THR A 499 -52.81 13.26 18.53
CA THR A 499 -53.49 12.02 18.11
C THR A 499 -53.49 11.72 16.60
N ARG A 500 -53.66 10.41 16.31
CA ARG A 500 -53.74 9.67 15.02
C ARG A 500 -54.46 10.36 13.84
N ASN A 501 -54.02 10.04 12.61
CA ASN A 501 -54.59 10.42 11.30
C ASN A 501 -56.13 10.27 11.23
N SER A 502 -56.78 11.26 10.62
CA SER A 502 -58.22 11.23 10.32
C SER A 502 -58.51 10.41 9.05
N ASP A 503 -59.71 9.82 8.92
CA ASP A 503 -60.16 9.09 7.71
C ASP A 503 -60.08 9.94 6.42
N VAL A 504 -60.14 11.26 6.57
CA VAL A 504 -59.99 12.24 5.48
C VAL A 504 -58.56 12.27 4.93
N ASP A 505 -57.54 12.19 5.78
CA ASP A 505 -56.13 12.21 5.35
C ASP A 505 -55.79 10.97 4.53
N TYR A 506 -56.32 9.82 4.90
CA TYR A 506 -56.14 8.57 4.16
C TYR A 506 -56.70 8.67 2.72
N ARG A 507 -57.95 9.13 2.59
CA ARG A 507 -58.58 9.32 1.27
C ARG A 507 -57.85 10.34 0.41
N PHE A 508 -57.31 11.40 1.03
CA PHE A 508 -56.55 12.41 0.34
C PHE A 508 -55.19 11.89 -0.20
N LEU A 509 -54.48 11.09 0.61
CA LEU A 509 -53.23 10.43 0.20
C LEU A 509 -53.46 9.45 -0.97
N GLU A 510 -54.51 8.63 -0.92
CA GLU A 510 -54.84 7.70 -2.00
C GLU A 510 -55.30 8.42 -3.28
N ALA A 511 -56.06 9.52 -3.19
CA ALA A 511 -56.43 10.34 -4.35
C ALA A 511 -55.18 10.93 -5.04
N ALA A 512 -54.22 11.45 -4.26
CA ALA A 512 -52.98 12.00 -4.80
C ALA A 512 -52.10 10.96 -5.49
N LYS A 513 -52.09 9.73 -4.97
CA LYS A 513 -51.41 8.57 -5.56
C LYS A 513 -52.09 8.07 -6.85
N ALA A 514 -53.42 7.97 -6.83
CA ALA A 514 -54.23 7.57 -7.98
C ALA A 514 -54.17 8.61 -9.11
N GLY A 515 -53.92 9.88 -8.78
CA GLY A 515 -53.95 10.99 -9.73
C GLY A 515 -55.36 11.56 -9.93
N ASP A 516 -56.28 11.31 -8.99
CA ASP A 516 -57.64 11.84 -9.00
C ASP A 516 -57.64 13.29 -8.56
N LEU A 517 -57.46 14.19 -9.54
CA LEU A 517 -57.38 15.63 -9.30
C LEU A 517 -58.67 16.19 -8.69
N ASP A 518 -59.84 15.69 -9.09
CA ASP A 518 -61.13 16.19 -8.60
C ASP A 518 -61.29 15.91 -7.11
N THR A 519 -60.96 14.68 -6.66
CA THR A 519 -60.98 14.34 -5.23
C THR A 519 -59.89 15.08 -4.45
N VAL A 520 -58.69 15.26 -5.02
CA VAL A 520 -57.62 16.08 -4.41
C VAL A 520 -58.09 17.51 -4.21
N GLN A 521 -58.74 18.13 -5.20
CA GLN A 521 -59.29 19.48 -5.11
C GLN A 521 -60.37 19.61 -4.04
N GLN A 522 -61.23 18.60 -3.90
CA GLN A 522 -62.31 18.60 -2.90
C GLN A 522 -61.79 18.44 -1.46
N LEU A 523 -60.72 17.66 -1.25
CA LEU A 523 -60.23 17.30 0.08
C LEU A 523 -59.03 18.15 0.55
N CYS A 524 -58.36 18.89 -0.35
CA CYS A 524 -57.19 19.68 -0.02
C CYS A 524 -57.57 20.89 0.86
N THR A 525 -56.91 21.01 2.00
CA THR A 525 -57.00 22.13 2.94
C THR A 525 -55.59 22.57 3.34
N PRO A 526 -55.40 23.83 3.77
CA PRO A 526 -54.10 24.28 4.28
C PRO A 526 -53.56 23.43 5.43
N GLN A 527 -54.43 22.77 6.20
CA GLN A 527 -54.08 21.95 7.34
C GLN A 527 -53.63 20.53 6.95
N ASN A 528 -54.17 19.94 5.87
CA ASN A 528 -53.90 18.55 5.46
C ASN A 528 -53.07 18.39 4.18
N VAL A 529 -52.73 19.47 3.46
CA VAL A 529 -51.92 19.41 2.23
C VAL A 529 -50.59 18.66 2.40
N ASN A 530 -50.04 18.68 3.63
CA ASN A 530 -48.83 17.97 4.03
C ASN A 530 -49.09 16.85 5.06
N CYS A 531 -50.31 16.29 5.09
CA CYS A 531 -50.61 15.11 5.89
C CYS A 531 -49.65 13.96 5.53
N ARG A 532 -49.52 12.98 6.44
CA ARG A 532 -48.53 11.92 6.30
C ARG A 532 -49.18 10.55 6.39
N ASP A 533 -48.71 9.63 5.57
CA ASP A 533 -49.01 8.21 5.70
C ASP A 533 -48.33 7.63 6.96
N LEU A 534 -49.01 7.68 8.11
CA LEU A 534 -48.48 7.22 9.40
C LEU A 534 -48.29 5.69 9.46
N GLU A 535 -48.98 4.93 8.62
CA GLU A 535 -48.88 3.47 8.60
C GLU A 535 -47.74 2.98 7.69
N GLY A 536 -47.36 3.77 6.69
CA GLY A 536 -46.26 3.49 5.78
C GLY A 536 -44.99 4.31 6.05
N ARG A 537 -44.49 4.98 5.02
CA ARG A 537 -43.21 5.70 5.06
C ARG A 537 -43.33 7.14 5.55
N HIS A 538 -44.46 7.57 6.11
CA HIS A 538 -44.72 8.98 6.43
C HIS A 538 -44.63 9.88 5.20
N SER A 539 -44.92 9.32 4.01
CA SER A 539 -44.94 10.05 2.75
C SER A 539 -46.11 11.03 2.72
N THR A 540 -45.90 12.20 2.10
CA THR A 540 -46.95 13.21 1.87
C THR A 540 -47.68 12.96 0.55
N PRO A 541 -48.84 13.61 0.29
CA PRO A 541 -49.51 13.55 -1.00
C PRO A 541 -48.58 13.88 -2.18
N LEU A 542 -47.68 14.85 -1.99
CA LEU A 542 -46.69 15.24 -2.99
C LEU A 542 -45.66 14.14 -3.30
N HIS A 543 -45.26 13.33 -2.30
CA HIS A 543 -44.37 12.18 -2.53
C HIS A 543 -45.02 11.12 -3.42
N PHE A 544 -46.31 10.84 -3.18
CA PHE A 544 -47.07 9.90 -3.99
C PHE A 544 -47.28 10.45 -5.39
N ALA A 545 -47.81 11.67 -5.53
CA ALA A 545 -48.02 12.29 -6.83
C ALA A 545 -46.72 12.34 -7.66
N ALA A 546 -45.58 12.66 -7.01
CA ALA A 546 -44.27 12.68 -7.67
C ALA A 546 -43.77 11.29 -8.09
N GLY A 547 -43.94 10.26 -7.25
CA GLY A 547 -43.50 8.90 -7.55
C GLY A 547 -44.33 8.17 -8.60
N TYR A 548 -45.61 8.54 -8.76
CA TYR A 548 -46.56 7.92 -9.70
C TYR A 548 -46.83 8.76 -10.96
N ASN A 549 -46.01 9.77 -11.23
CA ASN A 549 -46.10 10.65 -12.40
C ASN A 549 -47.44 11.39 -12.54
N ARG A 550 -47.97 11.94 -11.46
CA ARG A 550 -49.26 12.66 -11.46
C ARG A 550 -49.06 14.15 -11.66
N VAL A 551 -48.58 14.57 -12.84
CA VAL A 551 -48.16 15.95 -13.15
C VAL A 551 -49.20 17.00 -12.70
N ALA A 552 -50.47 16.84 -13.09
CA ALA A 552 -51.54 17.79 -12.75
C ALA A 552 -51.80 17.87 -11.22
N VAL A 553 -51.68 16.75 -10.50
CA VAL A 553 -51.81 16.72 -9.04
C VAL A 553 -50.59 17.36 -8.37
N VAL A 554 -49.37 17.08 -8.85
CA VAL A 554 -48.13 17.70 -8.35
C VAL A 554 -48.22 19.21 -8.50
N GLU A 555 -48.61 19.70 -9.68
CA GLU A 555 -48.79 21.13 -9.95
C GLU A 555 -49.83 21.75 -9.02
N TYR A 556 -51.01 21.12 -8.88
CA TYR A 556 -52.05 21.61 -7.98
C TYR A 556 -51.56 21.67 -6.51
N LEU A 557 -50.94 20.60 -6.01
CA LEU A 557 -50.45 20.51 -4.64
C LEU A 557 -49.39 21.59 -4.34
N LEU A 558 -48.44 21.82 -5.26
CA LEU A 558 -47.41 22.86 -5.09
C LEU A 558 -48.01 24.27 -5.03
N HIS A 559 -49.03 24.56 -5.83
CA HIS A 559 -49.74 25.84 -5.77
C HIS A 559 -50.53 26.03 -4.46
N HIS A 560 -50.91 24.94 -3.78
CA HIS A 560 -51.71 24.96 -2.55
C HIS A 560 -50.88 24.70 -1.28
N GLY A 561 -49.57 24.93 -1.34
CA GLY A 561 -48.70 24.92 -0.16
C GLY A 561 -48.13 23.56 0.24
N ALA A 562 -48.09 22.58 -0.68
CA ALA A 562 -47.35 21.35 -0.45
C ALA A 562 -45.85 21.63 -0.30
N ASP A 563 -45.25 21.09 0.74
CA ASP A 563 -43.84 21.28 1.06
C ASP A 563 -42.97 20.40 0.15
N VAL A 564 -42.27 21.05 -0.78
CA VAL A 564 -41.33 20.43 -1.73
C VAL A 564 -40.10 19.81 -1.03
N HIS A 565 -39.84 20.19 0.23
CA HIS A 565 -38.73 19.69 1.05
C HIS A 565 -39.16 18.70 2.12
N ALA A 566 -40.44 18.31 2.15
CA ALA A 566 -40.95 17.35 3.12
C ALA A 566 -40.14 16.05 3.03
N LYS A 567 -39.69 15.56 4.18
CA LYS A 567 -38.95 14.30 4.28
C LYS A 567 -39.85 13.17 4.79
N ASP A 568 -39.81 12.04 4.11
CA ASP A 568 -40.41 10.79 4.56
C ASP A 568 -39.54 10.12 5.65
N LYS A 569 -39.94 8.94 6.12
CA LYS A 569 -39.24 8.15 7.16
C LYS A 569 -37.81 7.74 6.76
N GLY A 570 -37.53 7.62 5.45
CA GLY A 570 -36.19 7.37 4.90
C GLY A 570 -35.38 8.65 4.66
N GLY A 571 -35.96 9.83 4.93
CA GLY A 571 -35.34 11.12 4.64
C GLY A 571 -35.46 11.54 3.17
N LEU A 572 -36.21 10.80 2.35
CA LEU A 572 -36.43 11.11 0.94
C LEU A 572 -37.38 12.30 0.83
N VAL A 573 -37.15 13.12 -0.19
CA VAL A 573 -38.04 14.21 -0.60
C VAL A 573 -38.76 13.82 -1.91
N PRO A 574 -39.84 14.50 -2.32
CA PRO A 574 -40.57 14.16 -3.55
C PRO A 574 -39.68 14.09 -4.81
N LEU A 575 -38.64 14.94 -4.88
CA LEU A 575 -37.67 14.93 -5.98
C LEU A 575 -36.91 13.60 -6.10
N HIS A 576 -36.58 12.93 -5.00
CA HIS A 576 -35.94 11.60 -5.07
C HIS A 576 -36.84 10.58 -5.76
N ASN A 577 -38.14 10.58 -5.45
CA ASN A 577 -39.09 9.66 -6.07
C ASN A 577 -39.18 9.93 -7.58
N ALA A 578 -39.32 11.20 -7.99
CA ALA A 578 -39.36 11.55 -9.41
C ALA A 578 -38.07 11.12 -10.15
N CYS A 579 -36.90 11.33 -9.55
CA CYS A 579 -35.61 10.94 -10.11
C CYS A 579 -35.42 9.42 -10.19
N SER A 580 -35.79 8.67 -9.16
CA SER A 580 -35.62 7.22 -9.11
C SER A 580 -36.51 6.51 -10.14
N TYR A 581 -37.75 6.97 -10.31
CA TYR A 581 -38.68 6.37 -11.27
C TYR A 581 -38.54 6.90 -12.70
N GLY A 582 -37.91 8.06 -12.90
CA GLY A 582 -37.62 8.60 -14.23
C GLY A 582 -38.67 9.59 -14.76
N HIS A 583 -39.36 10.30 -13.87
CA HIS A 583 -40.43 11.23 -14.24
C HIS A 583 -39.86 12.63 -14.48
N TYR A 584 -39.40 12.89 -15.70
CA TYR A 584 -38.70 14.12 -16.07
C TYR A 584 -39.52 15.39 -15.81
N GLU A 585 -40.77 15.43 -16.29
CA GLU A 585 -41.66 16.61 -16.16
C GLU A 585 -41.93 16.95 -14.70
N VAL A 586 -42.20 15.93 -13.87
CA VAL A 586 -42.36 16.08 -12.42
C VAL A 586 -41.06 16.58 -11.77
N ALA A 587 -39.91 16.01 -12.13
CA ALA A 587 -38.62 16.44 -11.58
C ALA A 587 -38.31 17.90 -11.92
N GLU A 588 -38.56 18.32 -13.16
CA GLU A 588 -38.41 19.70 -13.59
C GLU A 588 -39.35 20.65 -12.83
N LEU A 589 -40.62 20.27 -12.70
CA LEU A 589 -41.62 21.06 -11.99
C LEU A 589 -41.25 21.23 -10.51
N LEU A 590 -40.79 20.17 -9.84
CA LEU A 590 -40.31 20.25 -8.45
C LEU A 590 -39.09 21.17 -8.32
N VAL A 591 -38.12 21.09 -9.23
CA VAL A 591 -36.92 21.97 -9.23
C VAL A 591 -37.30 23.43 -9.47
N ARG A 592 -38.24 23.71 -10.39
CA ARG A 592 -38.77 25.08 -10.61
C ARG A 592 -39.45 25.65 -9.37
N HIS A 593 -40.14 24.82 -8.59
CA HIS A 593 -40.75 25.19 -7.31
C HIS A 593 -39.77 25.13 -6.12
N GLY A 594 -38.46 25.12 -6.37
CA GLY A 594 -37.43 25.30 -5.35
C GLY A 594 -36.89 24.01 -4.73
N ALA A 595 -37.19 22.82 -5.25
CA ALA A 595 -36.62 21.58 -4.75
C ALA A 595 -35.08 21.62 -4.76
N SER A 596 -34.45 21.29 -3.63
CA SER A 596 -33.00 21.26 -3.51
C SER A 596 -32.44 20.02 -4.22
N VAL A 597 -31.66 20.21 -5.28
CA VAL A 597 -31.07 19.12 -6.08
C VAL A 597 -29.95 18.34 -5.35
N ASN A 598 -29.40 18.92 -4.27
CA ASN A 598 -28.33 18.34 -3.46
C ASN A 598 -28.80 17.86 -2.08
N VAL A 599 -30.13 17.80 -1.86
CA VAL A 599 -30.70 17.27 -0.63
C VAL A 599 -30.27 15.81 -0.45
N ALA A 600 -29.94 15.45 0.79
CA ALA A 600 -29.52 14.12 1.18
C ALA A 600 -30.62 13.43 1.99
N ASP A 601 -30.88 12.16 1.68
CA ASP A 601 -31.67 11.25 2.51
C ASP A 601 -30.88 10.76 3.73
N LEU A 602 -31.43 9.80 4.51
CA LEU A 602 -30.74 9.26 5.70
C LEU A 602 -29.49 8.43 5.37
N TRP A 603 -29.36 7.93 4.13
CA TRP A 603 -28.17 7.23 3.61
C TRP A 603 -27.26 8.15 2.81
N LYS A 604 -27.51 9.47 2.84
CA LYS A 604 -26.80 10.51 2.09
C LYS A 604 -26.89 10.36 0.56
N PHE A 605 -27.88 9.64 0.06
CA PHE A 605 -28.21 9.66 -1.36
C PHE A 605 -28.80 11.02 -1.71
N THR A 606 -28.39 11.54 -2.88
CA THR A 606 -28.99 12.73 -3.48
C THR A 606 -29.91 12.33 -4.63
N PRO A 607 -30.79 13.21 -5.12
CA PRO A 607 -31.56 12.96 -6.33
C PRO A 607 -30.69 12.53 -7.54
N LEU A 608 -29.45 13.03 -7.62
CA LEU A 608 -28.49 12.66 -8.66
C LEU A 608 -27.98 11.22 -8.51
N HIS A 609 -27.78 10.72 -7.28
CA HIS A 609 -27.46 9.31 -7.04
C HIS A 609 -28.59 8.40 -7.53
N GLU A 610 -29.83 8.74 -7.20
CA GLU A 610 -31.01 7.97 -7.63
C GLU A 610 -31.14 7.95 -9.15
N ALA A 611 -31.03 9.10 -9.80
CA ALA A 611 -31.08 9.20 -11.26
C ALA A 611 -29.95 8.39 -11.93
N ALA A 612 -28.72 8.47 -11.43
CA ALA A 612 -27.56 7.75 -11.95
C ALA A 612 -27.70 6.23 -11.78
N ALA A 613 -28.09 5.76 -10.58
CA ALA A 613 -28.29 4.35 -10.28
C ALA A 613 -29.39 3.70 -11.14
N LYS A 614 -30.40 4.49 -11.52
CA LYS A 614 -31.56 4.04 -12.31
C LYS A 614 -31.41 4.30 -13.81
N GLY A 615 -30.27 4.82 -14.27
CA GLY A 615 -29.97 5.02 -15.69
C GLY A 615 -30.77 6.16 -16.32
N LYS A 616 -31.13 7.21 -15.56
CA LYS A 616 -32.02 8.30 -16.03
C LYS A 616 -31.22 9.48 -16.60
N TYR A 617 -30.67 9.31 -17.80
CA TYR A 617 -29.78 10.29 -18.45
C TYR A 617 -30.32 11.73 -18.46
N GLU A 618 -31.54 11.95 -18.98
CA GLU A 618 -32.12 13.30 -19.07
C GLU A 618 -32.34 13.97 -17.71
N ILE A 619 -32.62 13.17 -16.67
CA ILE A 619 -32.76 13.67 -15.30
C ILE A 619 -31.39 14.01 -14.71
N CYS A 620 -30.36 13.17 -14.91
CA CYS A 620 -29.00 13.52 -14.52
C CYS A 620 -28.57 14.85 -15.13
N LYS A 621 -28.86 15.05 -16.42
CA LYS A 621 -28.55 16.30 -17.14
C LYS A 621 -29.32 17.49 -16.58
N LEU A 622 -30.62 17.34 -16.31
CA LEU A 622 -31.45 18.37 -15.66
C LEU A 622 -30.88 18.77 -14.29
N LEU A 623 -30.56 17.78 -13.44
CA LEU A 623 -30.05 18.01 -12.09
C LEU A 623 -28.69 18.74 -12.12
N LEU A 624 -27.75 18.31 -12.97
CA LEU A 624 -26.46 18.96 -13.14
C LEU A 624 -26.61 20.41 -13.63
N LYS A 625 -27.51 20.65 -14.58
CA LYS A 625 -27.85 22.02 -15.05
C LYS A 625 -28.33 22.92 -13.91
N HIS A 626 -29.02 22.36 -12.91
CA HIS A 626 -29.51 23.07 -11.73
C HIS A 626 -28.55 23.00 -10.52
N GLY A 627 -27.28 22.65 -10.74
CA GLY A 627 -26.23 22.73 -9.72
C GLY A 627 -26.10 21.49 -8.83
N ALA A 628 -26.56 20.33 -9.27
CA ALA A 628 -26.28 19.08 -8.56
C ALA A 628 -24.78 18.77 -8.54
N ASP A 629 -24.26 18.34 -7.40
CA ASP A 629 -22.84 18.04 -7.19
C ASP A 629 -22.53 16.56 -7.53
N PRO A 630 -21.83 16.27 -8.64
CA PRO A 630 -21.49 14.90 -9.04
C PRO A 630 -20.39 14.27 -8.17
N SER A 631 -19.75 15.05 -7.28
CA SER A 631 -18.69 14.56 -6.38
C SER A 631 -19.21 14.19 -4.98
N LYS A 632 -20.49 14.45 -4.71
CA LYS A 632 -21.10 14.20 -3.40
C LYS A 632 -21.08 12.70 -3.08
N LYS A 633 -20.58 12.32 -1.91
CA LYS A 633 -20.55 10.91 -1.47
C LYS A 633 -21.72 10.56 -0.59
N ASN A 634 -22.33 9.40 -0.85
CA ASN A 634 -23.32 8.79 0.03
C ASN A 634 -22.65 8.19 1.30
N ARG A 635 -23.43 7.52 2.15
CA ARG A 635 -22.92 6.91 3.40
C ARG A 635 -21.91 5.78 3.16
N ASP A 636 -22.00 5.09 2.03
CA ASP A 636 -21.07 4.02 1.64
C ASP A 636 -19.78 4.56 1.00
N GLY A 637 -19.69 5.89 0.80
CA GLY A 637 -18.55 6.54 0.18
C GLY A 637 -18.62 6.61 -1.35
N ASN A 638 -19.72 6.16 -1.94
CA ASN A 638 -19.95 6.16 -3.38
C ASN A 638 -20.42 7.54 -3.86
N MET A 639 -19.85 8.01 -4.97
CA MET A 639 -20.36 9.16 -5.73
C MET A 639 -21.48 8.71 -6.69
N PRO A 640 -22.29 9.61 -7.27
CA PRO A 640 -23.26 9.25 -8.30
C PRO A 640 -22.65 8.45 -9.46
N LEU A 641 -21.39 8.76 -9.84
CA LEU A 641 -20.66 8.03 -10.87
C LEU A 641 -20.44 6.55 -10.53
N ASP A 642 -20.18 6.23 -9.27
CA ASP A 642 -19.93 4.86 -8.79
C ASP A 642 -21.21 4.02 -8.78
N MET A 643 -22.37 4.67 -8.87
CA MET A 643 -23.68 4.03 -8.91
C MET A 643 -24.15 3.69 -10.32
N VAL A 644 -23.48 4.23 -11.34
CA VAL A 644 -23.84 4.01 -12.74
C VAL A 644 -23.58 2.55 -13.11
N LYS A 645 -24.54 1.92 -13.80
CA LYS A 645 -24.41 0.53 -14.23
C LYS A 645 -23.28 0.36 -15.24
N ASP A 646 -22.62 -0.80 -15.19
CA ASP A 646 -21.62 -1.21 -16.18
C ASP A 646 -22.26 -1.24 -17.58
N GLY A 647 -21.84 -0.31 -18.45
CA GLY A 647 -22.35 -0.16 -19.82
C GLY A 647 -23.00 1.19 -20.13
N ASP A 648 -23.45 1.95 -19.13
CA ASP A 648 -24.08 3.26 -19.32
C ASP A 648 -23.04 4.38 -19.53
N THR A 649 -22.27 4.28 -20.62
CA THR A 649 -21.14 5.19 -20.93
C THR A 649 -21.57 6.65 -21.00
N ASP A 650 -22.79 6.92 -21.42
CA ASP A 650 -23.31 8.28 -21.59
C ASP A 650 -23.51 9.00 -20.26
N ILE A 651 -23.97 8.28 -19.23
CA ILE A 651 -24.13 8.83 -17.88
C ILE A 651 -22.75 8.95 -17.22
N GLN A 652 -21.85 7.98 -17.45
CA GLN A 652 -20.48 8.06 -16.94
C GLN A 652 -19.75 9.29 -17.49
N ASP A 653 -19.86 9.54 -18.80
CA ASP A 653 -19.23 10.68 -19.44
C ASP A 653 -19.88 12.00 -18.98
N LEU A 654 -21.21 12.05 -18.86
CA LEU A 654 -21.93 13.20 -18.33
C LEU A 654 -21.50 13.57 -16.90
N LEU A 655 -21.36 12.59 -16.02
CA LEU A 655 -20.97 12.82 -14.62
C LEU A 655 -19.49 13.17 -14.45
N ARG A 656 -18.63 12.71 -15.36
CA ARG A 656 -17.19 13.06 -15.38
C ARG A 656 -16.92 14.44 -15.96
N GLY A 657 -17.81 14.97 -16.80
CA GLY A 657 -17.65 16.26 -17.46
C GLY A 657 -16.34 16.35 -18.25
N ASP A 658 -15.58 17.42 -18.04
CA ASP A 658 -14.29 17.69 -18.71
C ASP A 658 -13.28 16.53 -18.59
N ALA A 659 -13.31 15.78 -17.48
CA ALA A 659 -12.42 14.63 -17.30
C ALA A 659 -12.67 13.52 -18.33
N ALA A 660 -13.91 13.37 -18.82
CA ALA A 660 -14.23 12.41 -19.88
C ALA A 660 -13.62 12.85 -21.23
N LEU A 661 -13.67 14.16 -21.54
CA LEU A 661 -13.05 14.72 -22.75
C LEU A 661 -11.52 14.54 -22.72
N LEU A 662 -10.88 14.84 -21.58
CA LEU A 662 -9.44 14.65 -21.38
C LEU A 662 -9.02 13.17 -21.54
N ASP A 663 -9.78 12.23 -20.95
CA ASP A 663 -9.52 10.79 -21.11
C ASP A 663 -9.72 10.33 -22.56
N ALA A 664 -10.78 10.79 -23.23
CA ALA A 664 -11.04 10.48 -24.63
C ALA A 664 -9.92 10.99 -25.54
N ALA A 665 -9.43 12.20 -25.31
CA ALA A 665 -8.34 12.80 -26.07
C ALA A 665 -7.00 12.08 -25.85
N LYS A 666 -6.73 11.65 -24.61
CA LYS A 666 -5.56 10.84 -24.25
C LYS A 666 -5.57 9.46 -24.90
N LYS A 667 -6.73 8.81 -24.98
CA LYS A 667 -6.91 7.46 -25.56
C LYS A 667 -7.05 7.46 -27.09
N GLY A 668 -7.20 8.63 -27.71
CA GLY A 668 -7.38 8.74 -29.16
C GLY A 668 -8.78 8.35 -29.64
N CYS A 669 -9.81 8.44 -28.78
CA CYS A 669 -11.17 8.03 -29.15
C CYS A 669 -11.94 9.18 -29.81
N LEU A 670 -11.75 9.37 -31.12
CA LEU A 670 -12.34 10.48 -31.88
C LEU A 670 -13.86 10.60 -31.73
N ALA A 671 -14.60 9.50 -31.84
CA ALA A 671 -16.06 9.52 -31.70
C ALA A 671 -16.53 10.01 -30.33
N ARG A 672 -15.81 9.70 -29.25
CA ARG A 672 -16.10 10.22 -27.91
C ARG A 672 -15.72 11.69 -27.79
N VAL A 673 -14.59 12.10 -28.35
CA VAL A 673 -14.20 13.53 -28.39
C VAL A 673 -15.24 14.36 -29.13
N GLN A 674 -15.71 13.91 -30.29
CA GLN A 674 -16.77 14.58 -31.06
C GLN A 674 -18.08 14.73 -30.29
N LYS A 675 -18.42 13.73 -29.46
CA LYS A 675 -19.64 13.76 -28.63
C LYS A 675 -19.53 14.69 -27.41
N LEU A 676 -18.34 14.81 -26.83
CA LEU A 676 -18.11 15.50 -25.55
C LEU A 676 -17.58 16.92 -25.69
N CYS A 677 -16.92 17.23 -26.81
CA CYS A 677 -16.32 18.52 -27.06
C CYS A 677 -17.39 19.58 -27.33
N SER A 678 -17.27 20.72 -26.65
CA SER A 678 -18.06 21.91 -26.86
C SER A 678 -17.14 23.14 -26.89
N PRO A 679 -17.60 24.29 -27.43
CA PRO A 679 -16.81 25.52 -27.42
C PRO A 679 -16.36 25.94 -26.01
N GLU A 680 -17.14 25.63 -24.97
CA GLU A 680 -16.84 25.98 -23.59
C GLU A 680 -15.77 25.08 -22.95
N ASN A 681 -15.67 23.81 -23.35
CA ASN A 681 -14.79 22.82 -22.70
C ASN A 681 -13.61 22.36 -23.56
N ILE A 682 -13.48 22.83 -24.81
CA ILE A 682 -12.41 22.40 -25.73
C ILE A 682 -11.00 22.63 -25.18
N ASN A 683 -10.83 23.67 -24.35
CA ASN A 683 -9.60 24.00 -23.64
C ASN A 683 -9.70 23.73 -22.12
N CYS A 684 -10.59 22.81 -21.71
CA CYS A 684 -10.66 22.35 -20.33
C CYS A 684 -9.31 21.83 -19.83
N ARG A 685 -9.11 21.80 -18.52
CA ARG A 685 -7.80 21.48 -17.94
C ARG A 685 -7.88 20.39 -16.90
N ASP A 686 -6.89 19.50 -16.95
CA ASP A 686 -6.65 18.52 -15.90
C ASP A 686 -6.23 19.20 -14.59
N THR A 687 -7.16 19.27 -13.64
CA THR A 687 -6.94 19.91 -12.32
C THR A 687 -6.09 19.09 -11.36
N GLN A 688 -5.93 17.77 -11.58
CA GLN A 688 -5.18 16.87 -10.70
C GLN A 688 -3.74 16.64 -11.18
N GLY A 689 -3.45 16.90 -12.45
CA GLY A 689 -2.13 16.75 -13.05
C GLY A 689 -1.47 18.08 -13.40
N ARG A 690 -0.93 18.15 -14.62
CA ARG A 690 -0.12 19.30 -15.08
C ARG A 690 -0.95 20.48 -15.58
N ASN A 691 -2.26 20.54 -15.34
CA ASN A 691 -3.13 21.56 -15.93
C ASN A 691 -3.12 21.52 -17.47
N SER A 692 -3.01 20.31 -18.03
CA SER A 692 -2.94 20.04 -19.47
C SER A 692 -4.32 20.10 -20.12
N THR A 693 -4.37 20.58 -21.37
CA THR A 693 -5.59 20.59 -22.21
C THR A 693 -5.77 19.27 -22.98
N PRO A 694 -6.96 18.97 -23.55
CA PRO A 694 -7.14 17.82 -24.44
C PRO A 694 -6.09 17.75 -25.55
N LEU A 695 -5.70 18.90 -26.11
CA LEU A 695 -4.68 18.99 -27.16
C LEU A 695 -3.28 18.59 -26.66
N HIS A 696 -2.90 18.93 -25.42
CA HIS A 696 -1.64 18.46 -24.83
C HIS A 696 -1.59 16.93 -24.72
N LEU A 697 -2.72 16.32 -24.35
CA LEU A 697 -2.83 14.88 -24.18
C LEU A 697 -2.82 14.20 -25.56
N ALA A 698 -3.59 14.69 -26.52
CA ALA A 698 -3.55 14.18 -27.89
C ALA A 698 -2.13 14.27 -28.48
N ALA A 699 -1.44 15.41 -28.26
CA ALA A 699 -0.09 15.62 -28.75
C ALA A 699 0.95 14.71 -28.09
N GLY A 700 0.88 14.48 -26.77
CA GLY A 700 1.84 13.61 -26.07
C GLY A 700 1.66 12.12 -26.32
N TYR A 701 0.44 11.67 -26.63
CA TYR A 701 0.09 10.25 -26.83
C TYR A 701 0.00 9.84 -28.31
N ASN A 702 0.38 10.71 -29.24
CA ASN A 702 0.36 10.47 -30.68
C ASN A 702 -1.04 10.24 -31.30
N ASN A 703 -2.05 10.97 -30.83
CA ASN A 703 -3.41 10.86 -31.36
C ASN A 703 -3.66 11.95 -32.43
N LEU A 704 -3.15 11.73 -33.65
CA LEU A 704 -3.16 12.71 -34.74
C LEU A 704 -4.58 13.18 -35.11
N GLU A 705 -5.50 12.25 -35.38
CA GLU A 705 -6.89 12.56 -35.79
C GLU A 705 -7.65 13.37 -34.72
N VAL A 706 -7.40 13.07 -33.44
CA VAL A 706 -7.98 13.82 -32.33
C VAL A 706 -7.37 15.22 -32.24
N ALA A 707 -6.04 15.34 -32.40
CA ALA A 707 -5.37 16.64 -32.38
C ALA A 707 -5.86 17.53 -33.54
N GLU A 708 -6.05 16.97 -34.73
CA GLU A 708 -6.60 17.66 -35.90
C GLU A 708 -8.02 18.15 -35.62
N TYR A 709 -8.91 17.26 -35.15
CA TYR A 709 -10.27 17.63 -34.81
C TYR A 709 -10.35 18.74 -33.75
N LEU A 710 -9.54 18.65 -32.68
CA LEU A 710 -9.50 19.68 -31.64
C LEU A 710 -9.03 21.04 -32.19
N LEU A 711 -8.02 21.06 -33.05
CA LEU A 711 -7.52 22.29 -33.67
C LEU A 711 -8.54 22.92 -34.62
N GLU A 712 -9.21 22.12 -35.44
CA GLU A 712 -10.30 22.57 -36.33
C GLU A 712 -11.46 23.22 -35.55
N HIS A 713 -11.70 22.77 -34.32
CA HIS A 713 -12.79 23.25 -33.48
C HIS A 713 -12.36 24.35 -32.50
N GLY A 714 -11.14 24.89 -32.65
CA GLY A 714 -10.67 26.06 -31.89
C GLY A 714 -9.88 25.77 -30.61
N ALA A 715 -9.26 24.59 -30.50
CA ALA A 715 -8.31 24.34 -29.41
C ALA A 715 -7.11 25.29 -29.51
N ASP A 716 -6.70 25.84 -28.37
CA ASP A 716 -5.56 26.75 -28.32
C ASP A 716 -4.25 25.96 -28.47
N VAL A 717 -3.66 26.08 -29.66
CA VAL A 717 -2.40 25.45 -30.05
C VAL A 717 -1.21 25.87 -29.17
N ASN A 718 -1.30 27.01 -28.49
CA ASN A 718 -0.26 27.60 -27.65
C ASN A 718 -0.67 27.65 -26.16
N ALA A 719 -1.72 26.92 -25.77
CA ALA A 719 -2.11 26.82 -24.38
C ALA A 719 -0.94 26.31 -23.54
N GLN A 720 -0.64 26.99 -22.44
CA GLN A 720 0.44 26.59 -21.53
C GLN A 720 -0.11 25.77 -20.36
N ASP A 721 0.55 24.66 -20.06
CA ASP A 721 0.32 23.85 -18.86
C ASP A 721 0.93 24.52 -17.59
N LYS A 722 0.88 23.84 -16.44
CA LYS A 722 1.42 24.36 -15.16
C LYS A 722 2.93 24.62 -15.22
N GLY A 723 3.67 23.89 -16.05
CA GLY A 723 5.10 24.05 -16.31
C GLY A 723 5.42 25.09 -17.38
N GLY A 724 4.41 25.68 -18.04
CA GLY A 724 4.61 26.57 -19.18
C GLY A 724 4.76 25.84 -20.52
N LEU A 725 4.60 24.51 -20.53
CA LEU A 725 4.75 23.72 -21.75
C LEU A 725 3.52 23.89 -22.63
N ILE A 726 3.74 24.11 -23.92
CA ILE A 726 2.70 24.06 -24.96
C ILE A 726 2.59 22.64 -25.58
N PRO A 727 1.51 22.28 -26.30
CA PRO A 727 1.38 20.97 -26.95
C PRO A 727 2.59 20.55 -27.80
N LEU A 728 3.27 21.51 -28.44
CA LEU A 728 4.49 21.23 -29.22
C LEU A 728 5.64 20.70 -28.37
N HIS A 729 5.79 21.12 -27.11
CA HIS A 729 6.81 20.55 -26.21
C HIS A 729 6.53 19.07 -25.93
N ASN A 730 5.26 18.68 -25.75
CA ASN A 730 4.89 17.28 -25.57
C ASN A 730 5.22 16.47 -26.83
N ALA A 731 4.86 16.96 -28.02
CA ALA A 731 5.22 16.31 -29.28
C ALA A 731 6.75 16.20 -29.45
N ALA A 732 7.50 17.26 -29.10
CA ALA A 732 8.96 17.33 -29.11
C ALA A 732 9.63 16.29 -28.21
N SER A 733 9.18 16.18 -26.95
CA SER A 733 9.79 15.28 -25.97
C SER A 733 9.59 13.80 -26.34
N TYR A 734 8.41 13.44 -26.86
CA TYR A 734 8.09 12.06 -27.25
C TYR A 734 8.47 11.70 -28.69
N GLY A 735 8.76 12.68 -29.56
CA GLY A 735 9.22 12.46 -30.93
C GLY A 735 8.10 12.28 -31.97
N HIS A 736 6.94 12.90 -31.76
CA HIS A 736 5.76 12.76 -32.63
C HIS A 736 5.81 13.79 -33.77
N VAL A 737 6.49 13.43 -34.86
CA VAL A 737 6.79 14.35 -35.99
C VAL A 737 5.52 14.85 -36.69
N ASP A 738 4.57 13.96 -36.98
CA ASP A 738 3.34 14.32 -37.71
C ASP A 738 2.45 15.28 -36.90
N ILE A 739 2.36 15.06 -35.58
CA ILE A 739 1.68 15.98 -34.68
C ILE A 739 2.40 17.32 -34.61
N ALA A 740 3.73 17.33 -34.53
CA ALA A 740 4.48 18.58 -34.52
C ALA A 740 4.27 19.37 -35.82
N ALA A 741 4.28 18.71 -36.98
CA ALA A 741 3.97 19.32 -38.26
C ALA A 741 2.54 19.89 -38.30
N LEU A 742 1.56 19.15 -37.77
CA LEU A 742 0.18 19.62 -37.62
C LEU A 742 0.09 20.86 -36.72
N LEU A 743 0.75 20.86 -35.55
CA LEU A 743 0.77 22.02 -34.65
C LEU A 743 1.43 23.25 -35.31
N ILE A 744 2.51 23.05 -36.07
CA ILE A 744 3.16 24.11 -36.87
C ILE A 744 2.21 24.66 -37.93
N LYS A 745 1.45 23.80 -38.62
CA LYS A 745 0.43 24.21 -39.59
C LYS A 745 -0.66 25.09 -38.96
N TYR A 746 -0.98 24.86 -37.68
CA TYR A 746 -1.93 25.67 -36.91
C TYR A 746 -1.25 26.82 -36.14
N ASN A 747 -0.08 27.29 -36.58
CA ASN A 747 0.65 28.45 -36.04
C ASN A 747 1.06 28.31 -34.56
N THR A 748 1.53 27.13 -34.15
CA THR A 748 2.19 26.96 -32.85
C THR A 748 3.48 27.80 -32.76
N CYS A 749 3.79 28.31 -31.57
CA CYS A 749 5.00 29.08 -31.31
C CYS A 749 6.20 28.14 -31.17
N VAL A 750 6.97 27.99 -32.24
CA VAL A 750 8.13 27.08 -32.33
C VAL A 750 9.21 27.38 -31.28
N ASN A 751 9.38 28.66 -30.91
CA ASN A 751 10.32 29.12 -29.90
C ASN A 751 9.65 29.43 -28.54
N ALA A 752 8.46 28.88 -28.28
CA ALA A 752 7.82 29.02 -26.98
C ALA A 752 8.74 28.51 -25.87
N THR A 753 8.78 29.23 -24.76
CA THR A 753 9.56 28.83 -23.59
C THR A 753 8.65 28.38 -22.47
N ASP A 754 9.05 27.30 -21.81
CA ASP A 754 8.44 26.89 -20.56
C ASP A 754 8.95 27.75 -19.38
N LYS A 755 8.56 27.42 -18.15
CA LYS A 755 8.98 28.19 -16.95
C LYS A 755 10.48 28.16 -16.66
N TRP A 756 11.22 27.23 -17.24
CA TRP A 756 12.67 27.10 -17.12
C TRP A 756 13.39 27.57 -18.39
N ALA A 757 12.67 28.27 -19.27
CA ALA A 757 13.15 28.72 -20.58
C ALA A 757 13.59 27.60 -21.53
N PHE A 758 13.09 26.37 -21.34
CA PHE A 758 13.25 25.31 -22.34
C PHE A 758 12.32 25.59 -23.53
N THR A 759 12.85 25.40 -24.73
CA THR A 759 12.06 25.43 -25.98
C THR A 759 11.76 24.00 -26.45
N PRO A 760 10.81 23.80 -27.40
CA PRO A 760 10.60 22.50 -28.02
C PRO A 760 11.89 21.91 -28.65
N LEU A 761 12.80 22.77 -29.14
CA LEU A 761 14.09 22.34 -29.68
C LEU A 761 15.03 21.80 -28.59
N HIS A 762 15.05 22.41 -27.39
CA HIS A 762 15.80 21.89 -26.25
C HIS A 762 15.29 20.49 -25.84
N GLU A 763 13.96 20.31 -25.77
CA GLU A 763 13.33 19.03 -25.47
C GLU A 763 13.67 17.96 -26.52
N ALA A 764 13.52 18.30 -27.81
CA ALA A 764 13.85 17.39 -28.91
C ALA A 764 15.34 16.98 -28.90
N ALA A 765 16.24 17.94 -28.65
CA ALA A 765 17.69 17.69 -28.60
C ALA A 765 18.09 16.81 -27.42
N GLN A 766 17.56 17.11 -26.23
CA GLN A 766 17.83 16.35 -25.00
C GLN A 766 17.29 14.92 -25.07
N LYS A 767 16.16 14.69 -25.75
CA LYS A 767 15.55 13.36 -25.91
C LYS A 767 16.02 12.60 -27.15
N GLY A 768 16.98 13.12 -27.90
CA GLY A 768 17.55 12.42 -29.05
C GLY A 768 16.61 12.33 -30.26
N ARG A 769 15.83 13.38 -30.56
CA ARG A 769 14.80 13.38 -31.63
C ARG A 769 15.28 14.06 -32.92
N THR A 770 16.21 13.44 -33.65
CA THR A 770 16.87 14.04 -34.83
C THR A 770 15.91 14.59 -35.89
N GLN A 771 14.88 13.81 -36.29
CA GLN A 771 13.90 14.24 -37.29
C GLN A 771 13.09 15.46 -36.84
N LEU A 772 12.82 15.55 -35.54
CA LEU A 772 12.03 16.62 -34.96
C LEU A 772 12.88 17.88 -34.74
N CYS A 773 14.15 17.74 -34.36
CA CYS A 773 15.11 18.84 -34.39
C CYS A 773 15.21 19.44 -35.79
N ALA A 774 15.33 18.61 -36.84
CA ALA A 774 15.38 19.07 -38.22
C ALA A 774 14.09 19.79 -38.63
N LEU A 775 12.91 19.25 -38.29
CA LEU A 775 11.63 19.89 -38.56
C LEU A 775 11.51 21.24 -37.86
N LEU A 776 11.86 21.32 -36.57
CA LEU A 776 11.78 22.55 -35.78
C LEU A 776 12.73 23.63 -36.35
N LEU A 777 13.97 23.28 -36.67
CA LEU A 777 14.95 24.19 -37.29
C LEU A 777 14.46 24.70 -38.65
N ALA A 778 13.93 23.81 -39.49
CA ALA A 778 13.35 24.18 -40.79
C ALA A 778 12.17 25.16 -40.67
N HIS A 779 11.48 25.16 -39.53
CA HIS A 779 10.36 26.06 -39.23
C HIS A 779 10.71 27.18 -38.25
N GLY A 780 11.99 27.57 -38.17
CA GLY A 780 12.43 28.79 -37.49
C GLY A 780 12.74 28.64 -36.00
N ALA A 781 13.01 27.41 -35.53
CA ALA A 781 13.54 27.22 -34.19
C ALA A 781 14.94 27.84 -34.06
N ASP A 782 15.17 28.64 -33.02
CA ASP A 782 16.46 29.30 -32.78
C ASP A 782 17.37 28.39 -31.91
N PRO A 783 18.46 27.85 -32.48
CA PRO A 783 19.37 26.97 -31.74
C PRO A 783 20.24 27.72 -30.72
N THR A 784 20.24 29.06 -30.73
CA THR A 784 21.07 29.90 -29.84
C THR A 784 20.36 30.29 -28.54
N MET A 785 19.05 30.06 -28.44
CA MET A 785 18.29 30.31 -27.22
C MET A 785 18.84 29.51 -26.06
N LYS A 786 18.85 30.12 -24.87
CA LYS A 786 19.36 29.51 -23.64
C LYS A 786 18.25 29.31 -22.64
N ASN A 787 18.29 28.16 -21.97
CA ASN A 787 17.45 27.90 -20.80
C ASN A 787 17.92 28.73 -19.59
N GLN A 788 17.21 28.60 -18.46
CA GLN A 788 17.54 29.30 -17.22
C GLN A 788 18.94 28.96 -16.66
N GLU A 789 19.49 27.79 -17.00
CA GLU A 789 20.84 27.34 -16.64
C GLU A 789 21.92 27.88 -17.62
N GLY A 790 21.52 28.65 -18.63
CA GLY A 790 22.41 29.22 -19.63
C GLY A 790 22.84 28.24 -20.73
N GLN A 791 22.19 27.08 -20.84
CA GLN A 791 22.48 26.03 -21.80
C GLN A 791 21.65 26.20 -23.08
N THR A 792 22.27 25.96 -24.23
CA THR A 792 21.62 25.87 -25.55
C THR A 792 21.12 24.44 -25.83
N ALA A 793 20.33 24.27 -26.88
CA ALA A 793 19.92 22.93 -27.34
C ALA A 793 21.13 22.03 -27.68
N LEU A 794 22.24 22.62 -28.16
CA LEU A 794 23.47 21.90 -28.47
C LEU A 794 24.17 21.36 -27.21
N ASP A 795 24.12 22.11 -26.11
CA ASP A 795 24.70 21.69 -24.84
C ASP A 795 23.96 20.49 -24.24
N LEU A 796 22.65 20.40 -24.50
CA LEU A 796 21.79 19.30 -24.05
C LEU A 796 21.74 18.10 -24.99
N ALA A 797 22.25 18.24 -26.22
CA ALA A 797 22.14 17.21 -27.25
C ALA A 797 22.90 15.93 -26.88
N THR A 798 22.18 14.82 -26.80
CA THR A 798 22.72 13.50 -26.38
C THR A 798 23.22 12.64 -27.54
N ALA A 799 22.87 12.98 -28.79
CA ALA A 799 23.18 12.19 -29.97
C ALA A 799 24.07 12.98 -30.95
N ASP A 800 25.10 12.33 -31.51
CA ASP A 800 26.13 12.98 -32.32
C ASP A 800 25.59 13.59 -33.62
N ASP A 801 24.57 12.97 -34.22
CA ASP A 801 23.87 13.48 -35.39
C ASP A 801 23.10 14.76 -35.09
N ILE A 802 22.50 14.87 -33.91
CA ILE A 802 21.82 16.10 -33.43
C ILE A 802 22.85 17.18 -33.12
N ARG A 803 23.99 16.82 -32.52
CA ARG A 803 25.08 17.76 -32.27
C ARG A 803 25.59 18.36 -33.58
N ALA A 804 25.82 17.52 -34.59
CA ALA A 804 26.22 17.97 -35.92
C ALA A 804 25.15 18.87 -36.56
N LEU A 805 23.88 18.48 -36.49
CA LEU A 805 22.75 19.27 -37.02
C LEU A 805 22.64 20.64 -36.35
N LEU A 806 22.78 20.72 -35.02
CA LEU A 806 22.71 21.97 -34.28
C LEU A 806 23.95 22.85 -34.50
N MET A 807 25.14 22.25 -34.61
CA MET A 807 26.37 23.00 -34.94
C MET A 807 26.28 23.66 -36.31
N ASP A 808 25.71 22.96 -37.31
CA ASP A 808 25.50 23.52 -38.65
C ASP A 808 24.45 24.64 -38.67
N ALA A 809 23.42 24.54 -37.82
CA ALA A 809 22.38 25.55 -37.69
C ALA A 809 22.78 26.78 -36.85
N MET A 810 23.90 26.73 -36.11
CA MET A 810 24.37 27.83 -35.25
C MET A 810 25.34 28.77 -35.97
N PRO A 811 25.24 30.10 -35.77
CA PRO A 811 26.23 31.03 -36.30
C PRO A 811 27.63 30.80 -35.67
N PRO A 812 28.74 31.05 -36.40
CA PRO A 812 30.10 30.75 -35.94
C PRO A 812 30.48 31.37 -34.59
N ASP A 813 29.89 32.52 -34.27
CA ASP A 813 30.13 33.24 -33.01
C ASP A 813 29.42 32.63 -31.80
N ALA A 814 28.39 31.80 -32.02
CA ALA A 814 27.60 31.15 -30.96
C ALA A 814 28.11 29.74 -30.60
N LEU A 815 29.07 29.19 -31.34
CA LEU A 815 29.69 27.89 -31.07
C LEU A 815 30.66 27.96 -29.86
N PRO A 816 30.75 26.90 -29.02
CA PRO A 816 31.72 26.83 -27.93
C PRO A 816 33.17 27.00 -28.42
N SER A 817 34.03 27.61 -27.62
CA SER A 817 35.40 28.02 -28.01
C SER A 817 36.29 26.88 -28.50
N CYS A 818 35.97 25.62 -28.17
CA CYS A 818 36.66 24.43 -28.65
C CYS A 818 36.38 24.07 -30.13
N PHE A 819 35.41 24.73 -30.79
CA PHE A 819 35.03 24.46 -32.18
C PHE A 819 35.33 25.61 -33.16
N LYS A 820 36.01 26.68 -32.72
CA LYS A 820 36.43 27.75 -33.63
C LYS A 820 37.62 27.29 -34.48
N PRO A 821 37.56 27.34 -35.82
CA PRO A 821 38.74 27.13 -36.67
C PRO A 821 39.77 28.23 -36.37
N GLN A 822 40.96 27.86 -35.89
CA GLN A 822 42.08 28.79 -35.74
C GLN A 822 42.62 29.18 -37.11
N ALA A 823 42.14 30.30 -37.65
CA ALA A 823 42.84 31.00 -38.72
C ALA A 823 43.97 31.84 -38.11
N THR A 824 45.19 31.29 -38.13
CA THR A 824 46.42 32.09 -38.29
C THR A 824 46.27 32.87 -39.61
N VAL A 825 46.55 34.17 -39.74
CA VAL A 825 47.85 34.82 -39.54
C VAL A 825 47.71 36.37 -39.52
N VAL A 826 48.68 37.01 -38.87
CA VAL A 826 49.24 38.39 -38.98
C VAL A 826 48.43 39.65 -38.67
N SER A 827 49.17 40.53 -37.98
CA SER A 827 48.81 41.71 -37.22
C SER A 827 48.63 43.01 -38.02
N ALA A 828 48.06 43.98 -37.30
CA ALA A 828 48.12 45.45 -37.43
C ALA A 828 46.82 46.10 -37.96
N SER A 829 46.32 47.23 -37.44
CA SER A 829 46.56 48.01 -36.23
C SER A 829 45.52 49.16 -36.19
N VAL A 830 45.13 49.55 -34.97
CA VAL A 830 44.66 50.88 -34.50
C VAL A 830 43.25 51.48 -34.85
N ILE A 831 42.67 52.02 -33.77
CA ILE A 831 41.68 53.14 -33.54
C ILE A 831 40.16 52.92 -33.76
N SER A 832 39.42 53.08 -32.65
CA SER A 832 37.98 53.39 -32.51
C SER A 832 37.67 54.88 -32.83
N PRO A 833 36.51 55.50 -32.48
CA PRO A 833 35.16 55.01 -32.11
C PRO A 833 33.98 55.79 -32.80
N ALA A 834 32.75 55.43 -32.39
CA ALA A 834 31.46 56.16 -32.50
C ALA A 834 30.77 56.10 -33.88
N SER A 835 29.46 55.89 -34.02
CA SER A 835 28.31 56.22 -33.16
C SER A 835 27.06 55.41 -33.56
N THR A 836 26.26 55.02 -32.56
CA THR A 836 24.83 54.62 -32.61
C THR A 836 23.90 55.81 -32.97
N PRO A 837 22.55 55.68 -33.08
CA PRO A 837 21.65 54.53 -33.35
C PRO A 837 20.50 54.87 -34.35
N SER A 838 19.52 53.94 -34.47
CA SER A 838 18.08 54.15 -34.74
C SER A 838 17.68 54.41 -36.21
N CYS A 839 16.54 53.96 -36.76
CA CYS A 839 15.30 53.41 -36.20
C CYS A 839 14.45 52.75 -37.32
N LEU A 840 13.70 51.71 -36.92
CA LEU A 840 12.30 51.36 -37.26
C LEU A 840 11.61 52.02 -38.47
N SER A 841 10.96 51.21 -39.32
CA SER A 841 9.48 51.20 -39.41
C SER A 841 8.96 50.19 -40.44
N ALA A 842 7.75 49.71 -40.16
CA ALA A 842 6.99 48.61 -40.75
C ALA A 842 6.20 48.98 -42.03
N ALA A 843 5.71 47.95 -42.74
CA ALA A 843 4.44 47.86 -43.51
C ALA A 843 4.50 46.55 -44.36
N SER A 844 3.60 45.55 -44.21
CA SER A 844 2.20 45.48 -44.72
C SER A 844 2.17 45.42 -46.27
N SER A 845 1.34 44.67 -47.04
CA SER A 845 0.06 43.97 -46.91
C SER A 845 -0.10 43.03 -48.16
N ILE A 846 -0.68 41.81 -48.11
CA ILE A 846 -2.08 41.37 -48.39
C ILE A 846 -2.47 41.22 -49.89
N ASP A 847 -3.34 40.21 -50.18
CA ASP A 847 -4.24 39.93 -51.34
C ASP A 847 -3.77 38.85 -52.37
N ASN A 848 -4.58 37.93 -52.93
CA ASN A 848 -6.00 37.55 -52.77
C ASN A 848 -6.33 36.18 -53.46
N LEU A 849 -7.39 35.53 -52.95
CA LEU A 849 -8.43 34.64 -53.53
C LEU A 849 -8.40 34.08 -54.99
N ALA A 850 -8.79 32.79 -55.18
CA ALA A 850 -10.10 32.30 -55.73
C ALA A 850 -10.07 30.92 -56.48
N GLY A 851 -11.10 30.09 -56.23
CA GLY A 851 -11.42 28.70 -56.74
C GLY A 851 -11.76 28.54 -58.25
N PRO A 852 -12.65 27.60 -58.70
CA PRO A 852 -13.22 26.35 -58.11
C PRO A 852 -13.35 25.11 -59.09
N LEU A 853 -14.10 24.09 -58.63
CA LEU A 853 -14.33 22.64 -58.99
C LEU A 853 -14.93 22.16 -60.35
N THR A 854 -14.80 20.82 -60.57
CA THR A 854 -15.61 19.74 -61.27
C THR A 854 -14.92 19.06 -62.49
N GLU A 855 -14.95 17.73 -62.79
CA GLU A 855 -15.99 16.66 -62.80
C GLU A 855 -15.47 15.18 -62.76
N LEU A 856 -16.36 14.26 -62.28
CA LEU A 856 -16.74 12.85 -62.60
C LEU A 856 -15.78 11.66 -62.97
N ALA A 857 -15.76 10.65 -62.06
CA ALA A 857 -16.23 9.23 -62.13
C ALA A 857 -15.96 8.19 -63.28
N ALA A 858 -15.61 6.97 -62.81
CA ALA A 858 -15.92 5.58 -63.29
C ALA A 858 -15.16 5.05 -64.55
N ALA A 859 -14.85 3.75 -64.79
CA ALA A 859 -15.16 2.44 -64.18
C ALA A 859 -14.16 1.32 -64.65
N SER A 860 -13.97 0.30 -63.79
CA SER A 860 -13.84 -1.17 -64.01
C SER A 860 -13.22 -1.81 -65.28
N ALA A 861 -12.38 -2.86 -65.10
CA ALA A 861 -12.69 -4.26 -65.51
C ALA A 861 -11.55 -5.30 -65.22
N SER A 862 -11.93 -6.37 -64.52
CA SER A 862 -11.59 -7.82 -64.63
C SER A 862 -10.23 -8.35 -65.15
N GLY A 863 -9.70 -9.35 -64.41
CA GLY A 863 -9.67 -10.74 -64.93
C GLY A 863 -8.34 -11.38 -65.38
N SER A 864 -7.72 -12.12 -64.47
CA SER A 864 -7.05 -13.45 -64.59
C SER A 864 -5.99 -13.81 -65.65
N SER A 865 -4.98 -14.54 -65.14
CA SER A 865 -4.37 -15.81 -65.65
C SER A 865 -3.07 -15.79 -66.47
N GLY A 866 -2.23 -16.81 -66.20
CA GLY A 866 -1.17 -17.34 -67.10
C GLY A 866 0.25 -16.83 -66.82
N VAL A 867 1.16 -17.52 -66.11
CA VAL A 867 1.96 -18.74 -66.45
C VAL A 867 3.29 -18.42 -67.17
N ALA A 868 4.37 -19.06 -66.67
CA ALA A 868 5.66 -19.41 -67.33
C ALA A 868 6.63 -18.25 -67.62
N ASP A 869 7.97 -18.36 -67.63
CA ASP A 869 8.98 -19.36 -67.29
C ASP A 869 10.34 -18.64 -67.41
N GLY A 870 11.42 -19.26 -66.93
CA GLY A 870 12.73 -19.11 -67.59
C GLY A 870 13.69 -18.04 -67.06
N ALA A 871 14.74 -18.53 -66.40
CA ALA A 871 15.96 -17.82 -66.04
C ALA A 871 16.77 -17.30 -67.26
N THR A 872 17.64 -16.30 -67.06
CA THR A 872 19.03 -16.26 -67.55
C THR A 872 19.74 -14.99 -67.06
N GLY A 873 21.05 -15.09 -66.83
CA GLY A 873 21.85 -14.11 -66.09
C GLY A 873 22.28 -12.85 -66.84
N THR A 874 22.57 -11.84 -66.01
CA THR A 874 23.70 -10.90 -66.05
C THR A 874 24.35 -10.57 -67.39
N ASP A 875 24.17 -9.31 -67.81
CA ASP A 875 25.26 -8.46 -68.30
C ASP A 875 25.07 -7.05 -67.72
N ARG A 876 26.02 -6.62 -66.87
CA ARG A 876 26.12 -5.26 -66.33
C ARG A 876 27.06 -4.45 -67.22
N LYS A 877 26.59 -3.32 -67.77
CA LYS A 877 27.46 -2.21 -68.22
C LYS A 877 26.80 -0.82 -68.09
N GLU A 878 27.55 0.08 -67.45
CA GLU A 878 27.71 1.53 -67.71
C GLU A 878 26.55 2.52 -67.53
N GLY A 879 25.38 2.11 -67.01
CA GLY A 879 24.25 3.04 -66.75
C GLY A 879 23.83 3.27 -65.29
N GLU A 880 24.41 2.57 -64.31
CA GLU A 880 23.80 2.45 -62.96
C GLU A 880 23.90 3.72 -62.09
N SER A 881 25.00 4.49 -62.13
CA SER A 881 25.18 5.65 -61.23
C SER A 881 24.28 6.85 -61.58
N ASP A 882 24.04 7.11 -62.87
CA ASP A 882 23.20 8.23 -63.32
C ASP A 882 21.72 7.97 -63.01
N GLN A 883 21.28 6.72 -63.20
CA GLN A 883 19.93 6.29 -62.85
C GLN A 883 19.71 6.23 -61.33
N PHE A 884 20.76 5.86 -60.57
CA PHE A 884 20.75 5.83 -59.11
C PHE A 884 20.63 7.24 -58.50
N LEU A 885 21.44 8.21 -58.92
CA LEU A 885 21.36 9.59 -58.44
C LEU A 885 20.02 10.24 -58.80
N LYS A 886 19.48 9.95 -59.98
CA LYS A 886 18.14 10.38 -60.41
C LYS A 886 17.03 9.78 -59.55
N SER A 887 17.15 8.52 -59.13
CA SER A 887 16.17 7.86 -58.25
C SER A 887 16.12 8.45 -56.82
N LEU A 888 17.19 9.12 -56.40
CA LEU A 888 17.31 9.76 -55.09
C LEU A 888 17.04 11.27 -55.12
N GLY A 889 16.81 11.86 -56.31
CA GLY A 889 16.63 13.30 -56.50
C GLY A 889 17.92 14.11 -56.30
N LEU A 890 19.08 13.53 -56.62
CA LEU A 890 20.42 14.11 -56.40
C LEU A 890 21.19 14.34 -57.72
N GLU A 891 20.49 14.66 -58.79
CA GLU A 891 21.04 14.81 -60.15
C GLU A 891 22.07 15.95 -60.30
N HIS A 892 22.04 16.95 -59.41
CA HIS A 892 23.00 18.06 -59.39
C HIS A 892 24.41 17.66 -58.94
N LEU A 893 24.61 16.46 -58.38
CA LEU A 893 25.93 15.94 -57.98
C LEU A 893 26.67 15.24 -59.12
N ARG A 894 26.05 15.10 -60.29
CA ARG A 894 26.60 14.42 -61.47
C ARG A 894 27.96 14.97 -61.91
N ASP A 895 28.09 16.29 -62.01
CA ASP A 895 29.31 16.96 -62.49
C ASP A 895 30.51 16.80 -61.54
N ILE A 896 30.27 16.41 -60.28
CA ILE A 896 31.28 16.12 -59.27
C ILE A 896 31.82 14.70 -59.45
N PHE A 897 30.92 13.72 -59.67
CA PHE A 897 31.30 12.34 -59.96
C PHE A 897 32.02 12.17 -61.31
N GLU A 898 31.67 12.96 -62.32
CA GLU A 898 32.35 12.97 -63.63
C GLU A 898 33.73 13.66 -63.57
N ARG A 899 33.91 14.69 -62.71
CA ARG A 899 35.20 15.38 -62.51
C ARG A 899 36.25 14.51 -61.83
N GLU A 900 35.87 13.78 -60.79
CA GLU A 900 36.77 12.85 -60.08
C GLU A 900 37.13 11.61 -60.91
N GLN A 901 36.41 11.31 -62.00
CA GLN A 901 36.75 10.22 -62.93
C GLN A 901 37.91 10.55 -63.89
N GLN A 902 38.22 11.82 -64.15
CA GLN A 902 39.21 12.24 -65.16
C GLN A 902 40.61 12.58 -64.60
N VAL A 903 40.80 12.65 -63.29
CA VAL A 903 42.08 13.06 -62.67
C VAL A 903 42.86 11.85 -62.12
N GLN A 904 43.83 11.40 -62.92
CA GLN A 904 45.05 10.61 -62.63
C GLN A 904 45.16 9.74 -61.35
N THR A 905 45.21 8.41 -61.59
CA THR A 905 45.79 7.28 -60.82
C THR A 905 44.98 6.60 -59.68
N ASN A 906 44.31 5.51 -60.11
CA ASN A 906 43.85 4.32 -59.37
C ASN A 906 42.49 4.35 -58.63
N SER A 907 41.45 3.92 -59.38
CA SER A 907 40.12 3.40 -59.01
C SER A 907 38.95 4.39 -59.19
N PRO A 908 37.92 4.07 -60.01
CA PRO A 908 36.71 4.89 -60.11
C PRO A 908 35.99 4.92 -58.75
N ILE A 909 35.39 6.06 -58.36
CA ILE A 909 34.51 6.12 -57.18
C ILE A 909 33.28 5.25 -57.46
N THR A 910 33.30 4.01 -56.98
CA THR A 910 32.20 3.05 -57.10
C THR A 910 31.25 3.17 -55.90
N LEU A 911 30.03 2.63 -56.02
CA LEU A 911 28.96 2.76 -54.99
C LEU A 911 29.37 2.24 -53.60
N ASP A 912 30.25 1.25 -53.57
CA ASP A 912 30.91 0.67 -52.40
C ASP A 912 31.94 1.62 -51.79
N VAL A 913 32.75 2.31 -52.59
CA VAL A 913 33.70 3.33 -52.09
C VAL A 913 32.94 4.52 -51.48
N LEU A 914 31.85 4.96 -52.11
CA LEU A 914 30.95 6.00 -51.59
C LEU A 914 30.32 5.65 -50.23
N ALA A 915 30.03 4.37 -49.99
CA ALA A 915 29.43 3.90 -48.74
C ALA A 915 30.42 3.98 -47.57
N ASP A 916 31.72 3.84 -47.85
CA ASP A 916 32.79 3.81 -46.86
C ASP A 916 33.41 5.19 -46.56
N MET A 917 33.13 6.22 -47.36
CA MET A 917 33.69 7.57 -47.17
C MET A 917 33.15 8.30 -45.92
N GLY A 918 34.08 8.96 -45.22
CA GLY A 918 33.84 9.81 -44.05
C GLY A 918 33.26 11.18 -44.39
N HIS A 919 32.82 11.92 -43.36
CA HIS A 919 32.19 13.24 -43.54
C HIS A 919 33.15 14.29 -44.12
N GLU A 920 34.41 14.33 -43.68
CA GLU A 920 35.40 15.27 -44.18
C GLU A 920 35.84 14.93 -45.62
N GLU A 921 35.93 13.64 -45.97
CA GLU A 921 36.28 13.17 -47.33
C GLU A 921 35.18 13.53 -48.36
N LEU A 922 33.90 13.42 -47.96
CA LEU A 922 32.77 13.83 -48.80
C LEU A 922 32.70 15.35 -49.01
N LYS A 923 33.17 16.11 -48.01
CA LYS A 923 33.26 17.58 -48.07
C LYS A 923 34.41 18.04 -48.96
N GLU A 924 35.53 17.32 -48.97
CA GLU A 924 36.68 17.58 -49.86
C GLU A 924 36.35 17.42 -51.35
N ILE A 925 35.45 16.49 -51.69
CA ILE A 925 34.92 16.32 -53.06
C ILE A 925 33.73 17.24 -53.38
N GLY A 926 33.37 18.18 -52.49
CA GLY A 926 32.35 19.20 -52.75
C GLY A 926 30.89 18.81 -52.44
N ILE A 927 30.65 17.71 -51.71
CA ILE A 927 29.31 17.31 -51.26
C ILE A 927 29.04 17.93 -49.87
N ASN A 928 28.38 19.09 -49.82
CA ASN A 928 27.98 19.72 -48.55
C ASN A 928 26.79 18.97 -47.91
N ALA A 929 26.92 18.64 -46.62
CA ALA A 929 26.08 17.68 -45.91
C ALA A 929 24.74 18.26 -45.39
N TYR A 930 23.78 18.50 -46.30
CA TYR A 930 22.36 18.59 -45.93
C TYR A 930 21.62 17.31 -46.35
N GLY A 931 21.60 16.28 -45.49
CA GLY A 931 20.79 15.06 -45.68
C GLY A 931 21.15 14.16 -46.89
N HIS A 932 22.05 14.59 -47.77
CA HIS A 932 22.46 13.86 -48.99
C HIS A 932 23.22 12.57 -48.67
N ARG A 933 24.09 12.57 -47.65
CA ARG A 933 24.80 11.37 -47.18
C ARG A 933 23.84 10.25 -46.74
N HIS A 934 22.81 10.60 -45.98
CA HIS A 934 21.83 9.61 -45.51
C HIS A 934 21.00 9.03 -46.68
N LYS A 935 20.66 9.85 -47.68
CA LYS A 935 19.95 9.40 -48.89
C LYS A 935 20.83 8.51 -49.78
N LEU A 936 22.10 8.85 -49.95
CA LEU A 936 23.06 8.03 -50.70
C LEU A 936 23.25 6.66 -50.03
N ILE A 937 23.56 6.61 -48.73
CA ILE A 937 23.77 5.34 -48.01
C ILE A 937 22.51 4.46 -48.03
N LYS A 938 21.33 4.99 -47.73
CA LYS A 938 20.07 4.22 -47.83
C LYS A 938 19.71 3.79 -49.25
N GLY A 939 20.07 4.60 -50.24
CA GLY A 939 19.93 4.25 -51.64
C GLY A 939 20.80 3.05 -52.00
N VAL A 940 22.08 3.09 -51.61
CA VAL A 940 23.04 2.00 -51.85
C VAL A 940 22.59 0.72 -51.15
N GLU A 941 22.12 0.82 -49.90
CA GLU A 941 21.55 -0.31 -49.15
C GLU A 941 20.30 -0.92 -49.84
N ARG A 942 19.44 -0.10 -50.45
CA ARG A 942 18.28 -0.57 -51.22
C ARG A 942 18.68 -1.21 -52.55
N LEU A 943 19.70 -0.67 -53.23
CA LEU A 943 20.20 -1.19 -54.49
C LEU A 943 20.92 -2.54 -54.30
N LEU A 944 21.67 -2.68 -53.20
CA LEU A 944 22.35 -3.93 -52.82
C LEU A 944 21.41 -4.98 -52.23
N GLY A 945 20.27 -4.56 -51.65
CA GLY A 945 19.23 -5.46 -51.12
C GLY A 945 18.24 -6.00 -52.17
N GLY A 946 18.36 -5.60 -53.44
CA GLY A 946 17.39 -5.90 -54.48
C GLY A 946 17.77 -7.07 -55.38
N GLN A 947 17.56 -8.32 -54.93
CA GLN A 947 17.19 -9.48 -55.76
C GLN A 947 16.94 -10.71 -54.88
N GLN A 948 15.67 -11.01 -54.56
CA GLN A 948 15.09 -12.37 -54.55
C GLN A 948 13.60 -12.37 -54.15
N GLY A 949 12.75 -12.70 -55.14
CA GLY A 949 11.84 -13.86 -55.10
C GLY A 949 10.66 -13.87 -54.12
N ALA A 950 9.45 -13.72 -54.67
CA ALA A 950 8.16 -13.83 -53.99
C ALA A 950 7.90 -15.20 -53.34
N ASN A 951 7.47 -15.20 -52.07
CA ASN A 951 6.75 -16.32 -51.43
C ASN A 951 5.73 -15.75 -50.40
N PRO A 952 4.41 -15.92 -50.58
CA PRO A 952 3.41 -15.08 -49.90
C PRO A 952 3.02 -15.51 -48.47
N TYR A 953 3.90 -16.19 -47.71
CA TYR A 953 3.61 -16.57 -46.31
C TYR A 953 4.70 -16.23 -45.29
N LEU A 954 5.68 -15.40 -45.64
CA LEU A 954 6.68 -14.89 -44.69
C LEU A 954 6.97 -13.40 -44.94
N THR A 955 6.18 -12.52 -44.34
CA THR A 955 6.55 -11.09 -44.18
C THR A 955 7.53 -10.94 -43.02
N PHE A 956 8.83 -11.07 -43.31
CA PHE A 956 9.91 -10.63 -42.44
C PHE A 956 10.05 -9.10 -42.53
N HIS A 957 9.69 -8.39 -41.46
CA HIS A 957 10.22 -7.06 -41.17
C HIS A 957 11.46 -7.22 -40.28
N CYS A 958 12.65 -7.31 -40.87
CA CYS A 958 13.91 -7.25 -40.13
C CYS A 958 14.95 -6.41 -40.88
N ALA A 959 15.14 -5.16 -40.44
CA ALA A 959 16.37 -4.40 -40.73
C ALA A 959 16.60 -3.30 -39.69
N SER A 960 16.46 -3.60 -38.39
CA SER A 960 16.90 -2.67 -37.31
C SER A 960 17.11 -3.27 -35.92
N GLN A 961 17.35 -4.58 -35.74
CA GLN A 961 17.57 -5.13 -34.39
C GLN A 961 18.63 -6.24 -34.36
N GLY A 962 19.72 -6.01 -33.61
CA GLY A 962 20.82 -6.96 -33.38
C GLY A 962 20.47 -8.16 -32.49
N THR A 963 19.22 -8.64 -32.51
CA THR A 963 18.76 -9.84 -31.79
C THR A 963 18.21 -10.86 -32.79
N ILE A 964 18.71 -12.07 -32.75
CA ILE A 964 18.26 -13.20 -33.56
C ILE A 964 17.59 -14.21 -32.62
N LEU A 965 16.41 -14.71 -33.01
CA LEU A 965 15.72 -15.79 -32.33
C LEU A 965 15.88 -17.06 -33.16
N ILE A 966 16.52 -18.08 -32.59
CA ILE A 966 16.77 -19.36 -33.27
C ILE A 966 15.81 -20.39 -32.70
N ASP A 967 14.96 -20.95 -33.55
CA ASP A 967 14.02 -22.00 -33.16
C ASP A 967 14.78 -23.29 -32.87
N LEU A 968 14.61 -23.84 -31.67
CA LEU A 968 15.18 -25.14 -31.32
C LEU A 968 14.21 -26.25 -31.74
N ALA A 969 14.74 -27.29 -32.37
CA ALA A 969 13.96 -28.47 -32.74
C ALA A 969 13.67 -29.33 -31.48
N PRO A 970 12.52 -30.03 -31.38
CA PRO A 970 12.18 -30.82 -30.19
C PRO A 970 13.16 -31.98 -29.87
N ASP A 971 13.92 -32.44 -30.86
CA ASP A 971 14.99 -33.44 -30.72
C ASP A 971 16.33 -32.83 -30.29
N ASP A 972 16.45 -31.49 -30.25
CA ASP A 972 17.63 -30.81 -29.72
C ASP A 972 17.77 -31.04 -28.21
N LYS A 973 18.98 -31.37 -27.77
CA LYS A 973 19.28 -31.58 -26.35
C LYS A 973 19.03 -30.32 -25.51
N GLU A 974 19.26 -29.13 -26.05
CA GLU A 974 18.93 -27.87 -25.36
C GLU A 974 17.42 -27.70 -25.21
N TYR A 975 16.63 -28.07 -26.21
CA TYR A 975 15.17 -28.05 -26.13
C TYR A 975 14.69 -28.97 -25.00
N GLN A 976 15.15 -30.22 -24.99
CA GLN A 976 14.74 -31.22 -24.00
C GLN A 976 15.12 -30.81 -22.57
N SER A 977 16.30 -30.21 -22.38
CA SER A 977 16.74 -29.74 -21.07
C SER A 977 15.90 -28.56 -20.56
N VAL A 978 15.58 -27.59 -21.43
CA VAL A 978 14.75 -26.45 -21.06
C VAL A 978 13.30 -26.88 -20.83
N GLU A 979 12.81 -27.86 -21.61
CA GLU A 979 11.50 -28.46 -21.41
C GLU A 979 11.42 -29.22 -20.07
N GLU A 980 12.37 -30.10 -19.77
CA GLU A 980 12.40 -30.86 -18.52
C GLU A 980 12.44 -29.94 -17.31
N GLU A 981 13.30 -28.92 -17.34
CA GLU A 981 13.42 -27.92 -16.28
C GLU A 981 12.09 -27.18 -16.11
N MET A 982 11.46 -26.72 -17.20
CA MET A 982 10.17 -26.04 -17.14
C MET A 982 9.06 -26.95 -16.59
N GLN A 983 8.99 -28.22 -17.02
CA GLN A 983 8.00 -29.17 -16.53
C GLN A 983 8.20 -29.52 -15.05
N SER A 984 9.43 -29.51 -14.54
CA SER A 984 9.69 -29.75 -13.12
C SER A 984 9.06 -28.71 -12.18
N THR A 985 8.74 -27.53 -12.72
CA THR A 985 8.23 -26.38 -11.94
C THR A 985 6.74 -26.43 -11.68
N ILE A 986 5.97 -27.23 -12.45
CA ILE A 986 4.51 -27.31 -12.28
C ILE A 986 4.11 -28.27 -11.18
N ARG A 987 3.26 -27.77 -10.26
CA ARG A 987 2.52 -28.60 -9.30
C ARG A 987 1.06 -28.68 -9.72
N GLU A 988 0.47 -29.82 -9.38
CA GLU A 988 -0.96 -30.03 -9.54
C GLU A 988 -1.74 -28.94 -8.81
N HIS A 989 -2.63 -28.24 -9.53
CA HIS A 989 -3.48 -27.20 -8.96
C HIS A 989 -4.88 -27.23 -9.57
N ARG A 990 -5.88 -26.82 -8.79
CA ARG A 990 -7.29 -26.86 -9.19
C ARG A 990 -7.82 -25.45 -9.45
N ASP A 991 -8.44 -25.24 -10.61
CA ASP A 991 -9.14 -23.97 -10.89
C ASP A 991 -10.59 -24.02 -10.39
N GLY A 992 -10.94 -23.09 -9.51
CA GLY A 992 -12.31 -22.89 -9.00
C GLY A 992 -13.16 -21.95 -9.88
N GLY A 993 -12.62 -21.43 -10.99
CA GLY A 993 -13.29 -20.56 -11.95
C GLY A 993 -13.97 -21.30 -13.11
N ASN A 994 -14.27 -20.57 -14.20
CA ASN A 994 -15.04 -21.06 -15.35
C ASN A 994 -14.42 -22.26 -16.08
N ALA A 995 -13.10 -22.45 -16.02
CA ALA A 995 -12.42 -23.52 -16.76
C ALA A 995 -12.55 -24.89 -16.09
N GLY A 996 -12.70 -24.93 -14.75
CA GLY A 996 -12.97 -26.10 -13.93
C GLY A 996 -12.08 -27.32 -14.18
N GLY A 997 -11.20 -27.68 -13.26
CA GLY A 997 -10.39 -28.90 -13.40
C GLY A 997 -9.08 -28.86 -12.62
N VAL A 998 -8.32 -29.94 -12.72
CA VAL A 998 -6.99 -30.09 -12.12
C VAL A 998 -5.95 -29.98 -13.23
N PHE A 999 -4.95 -29.11 -13.08
CA PHE A 999 -3.92 -28.84 -14.09
C PHE A 999 -2.55 -29.21 -13.53
N SER A 1000 -1.77 -29.99 -14.28
CA SER A 1000 -0.51 -30.57 -13.79
C SER A 1000 0.62 -30.65 -14.84
N ARG A 1001 0.43 -30.12 -16.06
CA ARG A 1001 1.45 -30.16 -17.12
C ARG A 1001 1.42 -28.94 -18.04
N TYR A 1002 2.60 -28.50 -18.50
CA TYR A 1002 2.72 -27.53 -19.60
C TYR A 1002 2.65 -28.22 -20.97
N ASN A 1003 2.05 -27.54 -21.95
CA ASN A 1003 2.23 -27.84 -23.38
C ASN A 1003 3.21 -26.83 -23.95
N ILE A 1004 4.45 -27.25 -24.19
CA ILE A 1004 5.46 -26.36 -24.77
C ILE A 1004 5.25 -26.31 -26.27
N ILE A 1005 4.94 -25.12 -26.77
CA ILE A 1005 4.66 -24.89 -28.19
C ILE A 1005 5.96 -24.64 -28.94
N LYS A 1006 6.87 -23.87 -28.34
CA LYS A 1006 8.10 -23.42 -29.00
C LYS A 1006 9.14 -22.97 -27.98
N ILE A 1007 10.41 -23.33 -28.21
CA ILE A 1007 11.56 -22.77 -27.48
C ILE A 1007 12.48 -22.11 -28.52
N GLN A 1008 12.81 -20.84 -28.28
CA GLN A 1008 13.67 -20.05 -29.16
C GLN A 1008 14.88 -19.55 -28.39
N LYS A 1009 16.09 -19.82 -28.90
CA LYS A 1009 17.34 -19.32 -28.33
C LYS A 1009 17.54 -17.87 -28.75
N VAL A 1010 17.83 -17.01 -27.78
CA VAL A 1010 18.02 -15.57 -27.99
C VAL A 1010 19.51 -15.28 -28.20
N VAL A 1011 19.85 -14.74 -29.36
CA VAL A 1011 21.22 -14.36 -29.72
C VAL A 1011 21.29 -12.86 -29.93
N ASN A 1012 21.83 -12.13 -28.96
CA ASN A 1012 22.11 -10.70 -29.09
C ASN A 1012 23.51 -10.39 -28.56
N LYS A 1013 24.39 -9.96 -29.47
CA LYS A 1013 25.80 -9.71 -29.18
C LYS A 1013 26.00 -8.60 -28.14
N LYS A 1014 25.27 -7.48 -28.28
CA LYS A 1014 25.36 -6.34 -27.36
C LYS A 1014 24.86 -6.69 -25.95
N LEU A 1015 23.81 -7.49 -25.85
CA LEU A 1015 23.32 -7.96 -24.53
C LEU A 1015 24.29 -8.92 -23.87
N ARG A 1016 24.88 -9.82 -24.67
CA ARG A 1016 25.87 -10.77 -24.18
C ARG A 1016 27.14 -10.10 -23.68
N GLU A 1017 27.60 -9.05 -24.37
CA GLU A 1017 28.77 -8.26 -23.96
C GLU A 1017 28.53 -7.55 -22.62
N ARG A 1018 27.38 -6.88 -22.45
CA ARG A 1018 27.02 -6.23 -21.18
C ARG A 1018 26.93 -7.21 -20.01
N TYR A 1019 26.27 -8.36 -20.23
CA TYR A 1019 26.20 -9.42 -19.22
C TYR A 1019 27.58 -9.94 -18.84
N THR A 1020 28.45 -10.19 -19.82
CA THR A 1020 29.81 -10.71 -19.58
C THR A 1020 30.67 -9.70 -18.82
N HIS A 1021 30.53 -8.41 -19.11
CA HIS A 1021 31.19 -7.35 -18.34
C HIS A 1021 30.77 -7.37 -16.87
N ARG A 1022 29.46 -7.43 -16.60
CA ARG A 1022 28.94 -7.45 -15.24
C ARG A 1022 29.28 -8.73 -14.49
N GLN A 1023 29.27 -9.87 -15.18
CA GLN A 1023 29.70 -11.17 -14.64
C GLN A 1023 31.16 -11.11 -14.17
N LYS A 1024 32.04 -10.42 -14.91
CA LYS A 1024 33.43 -10.23 -14.54
C LYS A 1024 33.58 -9.35 -13.29
N GLU A 1025 32.87 -8.21 -13.22
CA GLU A 1025 32.89 -7.34 -12.03
C GLU A 1025 32.47 -8.11 -10.76
N ILE A 1026 31.42 -8.93 -10.85
CA ILE A 1026 30.95 -9.75 -9.73
C ILE A 1026 31.99 -10.82 -9.35
N ALA A 1027 32.65 -11.42 -10.33
CA ALA A 1027 33.72 -12.38 -10.08
C ALA A 1027 34.90 -11.72 -9.35
N ASP A 1028 35.31 -10.51 -9.76
CA ASP A 1028 36.38 -9.74 -9.13
C ASP A 1028 36.03 -9.39 -7.67
N GLU A 1029 34.77 -9.02 -7.41
CA GLU A 1029 34.26 -8.74 -6.06
C GLU A 1029 34.11 -10.02 -5.18
N ASN A 1030 34.04 -11.20 -5.79
CA ASN A 1030 33.74 -12.47 -5.12
C ASN A 1030 34.81 -13.56 -5.34
N HIS A 1031 36.10 -13.20 -5.19
CA HIS A 1031 37.22 -14.16 -5.25
C HIS A 1031 37.20 -15.03 -6.52
N ASN A 1032 37.00 -14.43 -7.68
CA ASN A 1032 36.86 -15.07 -9.00
C ASN A 1032 35.66 -16.02 -9.14
N HIS A 1033 34.65 -15.94 -8.27
CA HIS A 1033 33.41 -16.72 -8.39
C HIS A 1033 32.24 -15.84 -8.85
N HIS A 1034 31.75 -16.12 -10.06
CA HIS A 1034 30.67 -15.37 -10.73
C HIS A 1034 29.24 -15.81 -10.33
N ASN A 1035 29.09 -16.87 -9.52
CA ASN A 1035 27.82 -17.37 -8.96
C ASN A 1035 26.64 -17.34 -9.96
N GLU A 1036 26.82 -17.98 -11.10
CA GLU A 1036 25.81 -17.98 -12.16
C GLU A 1036 24.69 -19.01 -11.90
N ARG A 1037 23.45 -18.65 -12.22
CA ARG A 1037 22.25 -19.51 -12.12
C ARG A 1037 21.30 -19.24 -13.29
N MET A 1038 20.49 -20.25 -13.62
CA MET A 1038 19.39 -20.10 -14.57
C MET A 1038 18.08 -19.87 -13.81
N LEU A 1039 17.32 -18.83 -14.18
CA LEU A 1039 16.08 -18.44 -13.52
C LEU A 1039 14.99 -18.10 -14.55
N PHE A 1040 13.75 -18.48 -14.26
CA PHE A 1040 12.60 -18.12 -15.09
C PHE A 1040 12.10 -16.71 -14.80
N HIS A 1041 11.78 -15.96 -15.87
CA HIS A 1041 11.30 -14.59 -15.80
C HIS A 1041 10.03 -14.42 -16.64
N GLY A 1042 8.93 -14.02 -15.99
CA GLY A 1042 7.65 -13.70 -16.63
C GLY A 1042 7.37 -12.21 -16.56
N SER A 1043 7.35 -11.51 -17.70
CA SER A 1043 7.16 -10.06 -17.78
C SER A 1043 6.25 -9.66 -18.95
N PRO A 1044 5.44 -8.59 -18.84
CA PRO A 1044 4.72 -8.04 -20.00
C PRO A 1044 5.66 -7.48 -21.07
N PHE A 1045 6.89 -7.15 -20.69
CA PHE A 1045 7.88 -6.53 -21.57
C PHE A 1045 8.83 -7.54 -22.23
N ILE A 1046 8.49 -8.83 -22.27
CA ILE A 1046 9.36 -9.88 -22.86
C ILE A 1046 9.89 -9.47 -24.23
N ASN A 1047 9.03 -8.94 -25.10
CA ASN A 1047 9.42 -8.51 -26.44
C ASN A 1047 10.43 -7.35 -26.40
N ALA A 1048 10.21 -6.36 -25.52
CA ALA A 1048 11.15 -5.25 -25.34
C ALA A 1048 12.48 -5.73 -24.72
N ILE A 1049 12.44 -6.67 -23.78
CA ILE A 1049 13.63 -7.24 -23.13
C ILE A 1049 14.49 -8.03 -24.12
N ILE A 1050 13.87 -8.86 -24.97
CA ILE A 1050 14.58 -9.60 -26.02
C ILE A 1050 15.31 -8.63 -26.95
N HIS A 1051 14.60 -7.60 -27.43
CA HIS A 1051 15.12 -6.74 -28.49
C HIS A 1051 16.01 -5.59 -28.01
N LYS A 1052 15.79 -5.08 -26.79
CA LYS A 1052 16.48 -3.90 -26.24
C LYS A 1052 17.34 -4.22 -25.01
N GLY A 1053 17.19 -5.41 -24.43
CA GLY A 1053 17.83 -5.81 -23.18
C GLY A 1053 17.08 -5.35 -21.95
N PHE A 1054 17.56 -5.79 -20.80
CA PHE A 1054 17.12 -5.30 -19.51
C PHE A 1054 17.71 -3.88 -19.27
N ASP A 1055 16.91 -2.83 -19.50
CA ASP A 1055 17.22 -1.41 -19.21
C ASP A 1055 16.68 -1.01 -17.82
N GLU A 1056 17.27 -0.01 -17.15
CA GLU A 1056 16.86 0.50 -15.84
C GLU A 1056 15.37 0.87 -15.78
N ARG A 1057 14.79 1.37 -16.88
CA ARG A 1057 13.36 1.71 -16.97
C ARG A 1057 12.43 0.49 -16.96
N HIS A 1058 12.87 -0.62 -17.54
CA HIS A 1058 12.14 -1.89 -17.52
C HIS A 1058 12.47 -2.70 -16.24
N ALA A 1059 13.66 -2.49 -15.67
CA ALA A 1059 14.12 -3.07 -14.41
C ALA A 1059 13.48 -2.40 -13.19
N TYR A 1060 13.11 -1.12 -13.23
CA TYR A 1060 12.39 -0.45 -12.14
C TYR A 1060 10.95 -0.96 -12.00
N ILE A 1061 10.30 -1.30 -13.12
CA ILE A 1061 8.97 -1.92 -13.13
C ILE A 1061 9.06 -3.42 -12.83
N GLY A 1062 10.09 -4.11 -13.34
CA GLY A 1062 10.41 -5.50 -12.96
C GLY A 1062 10.87 -5.65 -11.50
N GLY A 1063 11.45 -4.60 -10.90
CA GLY A 1063 11.92 -4.59 -9.52
C GLY A 1063 10.81 -4.59 -8.47
N MET A 1064 9.54 -4.35 -8.86
CA MET A 1064 8.38 -4.56 -7.99
C MET A 1064 7.86 -6.01 -8.02
N PHE A 1065 8.32 -6.85 -8.96
CA PHE A 1065 7.84 -8.23 -9.14
C PHE A 1065 9.03 -9.16 -9.41
N GLY A 1066 9.56 -9.75 -8.33
CA GLY A 1066 10.73 -10.63 -8.39
C GLY A 1066 10.58 -11.81 -9.36
N ALA A 1067 11.71 -12.39 -9.77
CA ALA A 1067 11.73 -13.60 -10.58
C ALA A 1067 10.95 -14.69 -9.83
N GLY A 1068 9.74 -15.01 -10.32
CA GLY A 1068 8.80 -15.95 -9.70
C GLY A 1068 7.38 -15.74 -10.21
N ILE A 1069 6.84 -16.71 -10.95
CA ILE A 1069 5.46 -16.64 -11.45
C ILE A 1069 4.52 -16.96 -10.27
N TYR A 1070 3.83 -15.94 -9.74
CA TYR A 1070 2.77 -16.13 -8.74
C TYR A 1070 1.51 -16.70 -9.41
N PHE A 1071 1.22 -17.98 -9.16
CA PHE A 1071 -0.16 -18.49 -9.24
C PHE A 1071 -0.74 -18.42 -7.82
N ALA A 1072 -1.55 -17.40 -7.55
CA ALA A 1072 -2.32 -17.36 -6.30
C ALA A 1072 -3.50 -18.34 -6.42
N GLU A 1073 -3.80 -19.09 -5.36
CA GLU A 1073 -4.77 -20.20 -5.29
C GLU A 1073 -6.18 -19.93 -5.84
N ASN A 1074 -6.55 -18.69 -6.21
CA ASN A 1074 -7.87 -18.38 -6.79
C ASN A 1074 -7.85 -17.35 -7.94
N SER A 1075 -6.71 -17.08 -8.58
CA SER A 1075 -6.69 -16.18 -9.74
C SER A 1075 -5.42 -16.32 -10.58
N SER A 1076 -5.63 -16.42 -11.88
CA SER A 1076 -4.72 -16.26 -13.02
C SER A 1076 -3.91 -14.96 -13.07
N LYS A 1077 -3.16 -14.68 -12.02
CA LYS A 1077 -2.33 -13.47 -11.93
C LYS A 1077 -1.28 -13.36 -13.04
N SER A 1078 -0.92 -14.45 -13.73
CA SER A 1078 -0.12 -14.37 -14.98
C SER A 1078 -0.72 -13.43 -16.04
N ASN A 1079 -2.06 -13.34 -16.17
CA ASN A 1079 -2.72 -12.43 -17.12
C ASN A 1079 -2.75 -10.98 -16.62
N GLN A 1080 -2.74 -10.73 -15.30
CA GLN A 1080 -2.56 -9.38 -14.76
C GLN A 1080 -1.15 -8.85 -15.04
N TYR A 1081 -0.14 -9.73 -15.01
CA TYR A 1081 1.25 -9.32 -15.26
C TYR A 1081 1.52 -9.00 -16.73
N VAL A 1082 0.87 -9.68 -17.69
CA VAL A 1082 1.02 -9.38 -19.13
C VAL A 1082 0.26 -8.11 -19.55
N TYR A 1083 -0.82 -7.72 -18.85
CA TYR A 1083 -1.72 -6.64 -19.27
C TYR A 1083 -1.91 -5.47 -18.28
N GLY A 1084 -1.13 -5.41 -17.18
CA GLY A 1084 -1.03 -4.25 -16.30
C GLY A 1084 -1.78 -4.35 -14.95
N ILE A 1085 -1.36 -3.51 -14.00
CA ILE A 1085 -1.86 -3.50 -12.61
C ILE A 1085 -3.23 -2.81 -12.55
N GLY A 1086 -4.30 -3.62 -12.56
CA GLY A 1086 -5.66 -3.12 -12.43
C GLY A 1086 -6.75 -4.18 -12.61
N GLY A 1087 -6.45 -5.46 -12.40
CA GLY A 1087 -7.47 -6.51 -12.52
C GLY A 1087 -8.12 -6.59 -13.89
N GLY A 1088 -7.32 -6.87 -14.93
CA GLY A 1088 -7.83 -7.04 -16.29
C GLY A 1088 -8.99 -8.04 -16.39
N THR A 1089 -9.86 -7.82 -17.38
CA THR A 1089 -11.04 -8.63 -17.74
C THR A 1089 -10.72 -10.06 -18.21
N GLY A 1090 -9.48 -10.52 -18.07
CA GLY A 1090 -9.00 -11.80 -18.60
C GLY A 1090 -8.39 -11.69 -20.00
N CYS A 1091 -8.05 -12.83 -20.63
CA CYS A 1091 -7.50 -12.85 -22.00
C CYS A 1091 -8.48 -12.06 -22.91
N PRO A 1092 -8.06 -11.02 -23.65
CA PRO A 1092 -8.97 -10.13 -24.39
C PRO A 1092 -9.89 -10.86 -25.36
N THR A 1093 -9.39 -11.95 -25.94
CA THR A 1093 -10.11 -12.82 -26.87
C THR A 1093 -11.21 -13.63 -26.20
N HIS A 1094 -10.98 -14.12 -24.98
CA HIS A 1094 -11.88 -15.07 -24.31
C HIS A 1094 -12.60 -14.48 -23.10
N LYS A 1095 -12.23 -13.25 -22.70
CA LYS A 1095 -12.72 -12.52 -21.51
C LYS A 1095 -12.76 -13.36 -20.23
N ASP A 1096 -11.86 -14.34 -20.15
CA ASP A 1096 -11.70 -15.23 -19.01
C ASP A 1096 -10.44 -14.85 -18.27
N ARG A 1097 -10.61 -14.52 -16.99
CA ARG A 1097 -9.51 -14.21 -16.07
C ARG A 1097 -8.53 -15.37 -16.13
N SER A 1098 -8.97 -16.62 -16.05
CA SER A 1098 -8.16 -17.84 -16.03
C SER A 1098 -8.03 -18.53 -17.39
N CYS A 1099 -7.91 -17.77 -18.48
CA CYS A 1099 -7.81 -18.39 -19.80
C CYS A 1099 -6.58 -19.33 -19.93
N TYR A 1100 -6.86 -20.63 -20.02
CA TYR A 1100 -5.91 -21.71 -20.29
C TYR A 1100 -5.72 -21.99 -21.81
N LEU A 1101 -6.52 -21.34 -22.65
CA LEU A 1101 -6.52 -21.51 -24.12
C LEU A 1101 -5.45 -20.64 -24.83
N CYS A 1102 -5.13 -19.45 -24.31
CA CYS A 1102 -4.21 -18.51 -24.94
C CYS A 1102 -2.73 -18.97 -24.75
N HIS A 1103 -1.91 -18.95 -25.81
CA HIS A 1103 -0.46 -19.18 -25.71
C HIS A 1103 0.21 -18.10 -24.84
N ARG A 1104 1.20 -18.50 -24.05
CA ARG A 1104 1.94 -17.63 -23.13
C ARG A 1104 3.42 -17.68 -23.43
N GLN A 1105 4.13 -16.62 -23.08
CA GLN A 1105 5.57 -16.52 -23.25
C GLN A 1105 6.27 -16.29 -21.90
N MET A 1106 7.45 -16.89 -21.74
CA MET A 1106 8.35 -16.64 -20.63
C MET A 1106 9.81 -16.67 -21.08
N LEU A 1107 10.68 -16.03 -20.31
CA LEU A 1107 12.12 -16.07 -20.54
C LEU A 1107 12.79 -17.02 -19.55
N PHE A 1108 13.77 -17.77 -20.03
CA PHE A 1108 14.71 -18.50 -19.19
C PHE A 1108 16.05 -17.76 -19.26
N CYS A 1109 16.42 -17.12 -18.15
CA CYS A 1109 17.50 -16.15 -18.08
C CYS A 1109 18.70 -16.71 -17.35
N ARG A 1110 19.89 -16.38 -17.84
CA ARG A 1110 21.17 -16.58 -17.16
C ARG A 1110 21.44 -15.39 -16.26
N VAL A 1111 21.75 -15.63 -14.98
CA VAL A 1111 21.85 -14.58 -13.94
C VAL A 1111 23.11 -14.77 -13.09
N THR A 1112 23.84 -13.69 -12.80
CA THR A 1112 25.04 -13.67 -11.93
C THR A 1112 24.78 -12.91 -10.62
N LEU A 1113 25.17 -13.48 -9.47
CA LEU A 1113 24.79 -12.98 -8.12
C LEU A 1113 26.00 -12.63 -7.22
N GLY A 1114 26.01 -11.46 -6.59
CA GLY A 1114 27.12 -10.96 -5.74
C GLY A 1114 27.13 -11.47 -4.28
N LYS A 1115 28.16 -11.09 -3.50
CA LYS A 1115 28.45 -11.58 -2.11
C LYS A 1115 27.31 -11.43 -1.09
N SER A 1116 26.40 -10.46 -1.26
CA SER A 1116 25.29 -10.20 -0.32
C SER A 1116 24.21 -11.29 -0.29
N PHE A 1117 24.38 -12.40 -1.03
CA PHE A 1117 23.38 -13.46 -1.21
C PHE A 1117 23.39 -14.56 -0.14
N LEU A 1118 24.39 -14.61 0.75
CA LEU A 1118 24.56 -15.68 1.75
C LEU A 1118 23.83 -15.44 3.10
N GLN A 1119 22.94 -14.44 3.20
CA GLN A 1119 22.21 -14.15 4.45
C GLN A 1119 20.73 -14.58 4.40
N PHE A 1120 20.37 -15.51 5.28
CA PHE A 1120 19.00 -15.93 5.57
C PHE A 1120 18.29 -14.86 6.39
N SER A 1121 17.34 -14.14 5.77
CA SER A 1121 16.20 -13.41 6.38
C SER A 1121 16.01 -12.01 5.77
N ALA A 1122 14.93 -11.81 5.01
CA ALA A 1122 14.41 -10.46 4.79
C ALA A 1122 12.90 -10.51 4.49
N MET A 1123 12.09 -9.87 5.34
CA MET A 1123 10.64 -9.76 5.19
C MET A 1123 10.27 -8.27 5.07
N LYS A 1124 9.65 -7.91 3.93
CA LYS A 1124 9.13 -6.60 3.45
C LYS A 1124 10.16 -5.55 2.96
N MET A 1125 9.99 -5.08 1.71
CA MET A 1125 10.47 -3.78 1.22
C MET A 1125 9.55 -3.16 0.16
N ALA A 1126 9.30 -1.86 0.32
CA ALA A 1126 8.90 -0.94 -0.76
C ALA A 1126 9.95 0.21 -0.78
N HIS A 1127 10.51 0.47 -1.97
CA HIS A 1127 11.39 1.58 -2.39
C HIS A 1127 12.83 1.68 -1.79
N ALA A 1128 13.85 1.38 -2.61
CA ALA A 1128 15.33 1.46 -2.36
C ALA A 1128 15.95 2.79 -2.88
N PRO A 1129 17.24 3.19 -2.67
CA PRO A 1129 18.49 2.53 -2.15
C PRO A 1129 19.26 3.39 -1.06
N PRO A 1130 20.49 3.10 -0.49
CA PRO A 1130 21.62 2.25 -0.92
C PRO A 1130 22.06 1.12 0.05
N GLY A 1131 22.49 -0.01 -0.55
CA GLY A 1131 22.92 -1.25 0.13
C GLY A 1131 21.91 -2.39 -0.11
N HIS A 1132 21.94 -2.96 -1.31
CA HIS A 1132 20.86 -3.79 -1.89
C HIS A 1132 20.89 -5.23 -1.35
N HIS A 1133 19.73 -5.77 -0.93
CA HIS A 1133 19.59 -7.13 -0.37
C HIS A 1133 18.58 -7.97 -1.17
N SER A 1134 18.79 -9.29 -1.20
CA SER A 1134 17.92 -10.31 -1.80
C SER A 1134 17.15 -11.08 -0.72
N VAL A 1135 15.94 -11.56 -1.03
CA VAL A 1135 15.02 -12.22 -0.09
C VAL A 1135 14.84 -13.70 -0.48
N ILE A 1136 15.08 -14.64 0.43
CA ILE A 1136 14.65 -16.05 0.29
C ILE A 1136 13.22 -16.17 0.82
N GLY A 1137 12.26 -16.57 -0.03
CA GLY A 1137 10.88 -16.89 0.36
C GLY A 1137 10.65 -18.40 0.48
N ARG A 1138 9.82 -18.85 1.43
CA ARG A 1138 9.35 -20.26 1.49
C ARG A 1138 8.19 -20.47 0.50
N PRO A 1139 8.04 -21.67 -0.12
CA PRO A 1139 6.95 -21.94 -1.04
C PRO A 1139 5.58 -21.79 -0.35
N SER A 1140 4.61 -21.17 -1.03
CA SER A 1140 3.21 -21.25 -0.61
C SER A 1140 2.70 -22.68 -0.80
N VAL A 1141 1.90 -23.15 0.16
CA VAL A 1141 1.16 -24.40 0.02
C VAL A 1141 0.17 -24.20 -1.15
N ASN A 1142 0.28 -25.03 -2.19
CA ASN A 1142 -0.54 -25.06 -3.42
C ASN A 1142 -0.29 -23.97 -4.49
N GLY A 1143 0.82 -24.12 -5.22
CA GLY A 1143 1.17 -23.37 -6.44
C GLY A 1143 2.45 -23.96 -7.06
N LEU A 1144 3.01 -23.34 -8.12
CA LEU A 1144 4.27 -23.79 -8.75
C LEU A 1144 5.42 -23.93 -7.74
N ALA A 1145 6.27 -24.94 -7.94
CA ALA A 1145 7.43 -25.21 -7.10
C ALA A 1145 8.66 -24.49 -7.65
N TYR A 1146 8.99 -23.32 -7.13
CA TYR A 1146 10.33 -22.78 -7.31
C TYR A 1146 11.02 -22.76 -5.94
N ALA A 1147 12.24 -23.27 -5.89
CA ALA A 1147 13.00 -23.34 -4.64
C ALA A 1147 13.48 -21.96 -4.17
N GLU A 1148 13.62 -20.99 -5.09
CA GLU A 1148 14.22 -19.68 -4.85
C GLU A 1148 13.63 -18.61 -5.78
N TYR A 1149 13.49 -17.37 -5.31
CA TYR A 1149 13.06 -16.22 -6.10
C TYR A 1149 14.02 -15.05 -5.85
N VAL A 1150 14.49 -14.38 -6.91
CA VAL A 1150 15.57 -13.38 -6.82
C VAL A 1150 15.19 -12.10 -7.57
N ILE A 1151 15.40 -10.94 -6.94
CA ILE A 1151 15.34 -9.63 -7.61
C ILE A 1151 16.77 -9.23 -7.96
N TYR A 1152 17.06 -9.06 -9.24
CA TYR A 1152 18.38 -8.68 -9.77
C TYR A 1152 18.27 -7.44 -10.67
N ARG A 1153 19.35 -6.65 -10.77
CA ARG A 1153 19.44 -5.52 -11.71
C ARG A 1153 19.50 -6.04 -13.15
N GLY A 1154 19.03 -5.24 -14.10
CA GLY A 1154 18.94 -5.63 -15.51
C GLY A 1154 20.25 -6.13 -16.12
N GLU A 1155 21.37 -5.52 -15.75
CA GLU A 1155 22.70 -5.89 -16.27
C GLU A 1155 23.25 -7.21 -15.69
N GLN A 1156 22.63 -7.73 -14.62
CA GLN A 1156 23.02 -9.00 -13.99
C GLN A 1156 22.38 -10.23 -14.67
N ALA A 1157 21.59 -10.04 -15.73
CA ALA A 1157 20.88 -11.12 -16.40
C ALA A 1157 20.90 -11.01 -17.92
N PHE A 1158 20.92 -12.17 -18.56
CA PHE A 1158 20.85 -12.33 -20.01
C PHE A 1158 19.65 -13.23 -20.37
N PRO A 1159 18.71 -12.79 -21.23
CA PRO A 1159 17.62 -13.65 -21.68
C PRO A 1159 18.19 -14.67 -22.66
N GLU A 1160 18.24 -15.94 -22.27
CA GLU A 1160 18.89 -16.97 -23.08
C GLU A 1160 17.91 -17.76 -23.94
N TYR A 1161 16.72 -18.05 -23.39
CA TYR A 1161 15.64 -18.71 -24.13
C TYR A 1161 14.32 -17.97 -23.95
N LEU A 1162 13.53 -17.90 -25.02
CA LEU A 1162 12.12 -17.53 -25.04
C LEU A 1162 11.30 -18.81 -25.20
N ILE A 1163 10.43 -19.09 -24.23
CA ILE A 1163 9.58 -20.28 -24.23
C ILE A 1163 8.12 -19.85 -24.43
N THR A 1164 7.48 -20.41 -25.44
CA THR A 1164 6.04 -20.26 -25.70
C THR A 1164 5.31 -21.54 -25.30
N TYR A 1165 4.27 -21.43 -24.47
CA TYR A 1165 3.61 -22.58 -23.85
C TYR A 1165 2.12 -22.36 -23.54
N GLN A 1166 1.43 -23.44 -23.18
CA GLN A 1166 0.06 -23.51 -22.64
C GLN A 1166 0.05 -24.40 -21.39
N ILE A 1167 -1.03 -24.39 -20.61
CA ILE A 1167 -1.21 -25.29 -19.45
C ILE A 1167 -2.40 -26.21 -19.78
N LEU A 1168 -2.20 -27.53 -19.73
CA LEU A 1168 -3.20 -28.49 -20.20
C LEU A 1168 -4.11 -29.02 -19.09
N LYS A 1169 -5.37 -29.29 -19.46
CA LYS A 1169 -6.31 -30.10 -18.68
C LYS A 1169 -6.06 -31.59 -18.98
N PRO A 1170 -5.99 -32.49 -17.99
CA PRO A 1170 -5.62 -33.91 -18.18
C PRO A 1170 -6.51 -34.68 -19.18
N GLU A 1171 -7.76 -34.27 -19.36
CA GLU A 1171 -8.74 -35.00 -20.19
C GLU A 1171 -8.55 -34.82 -21.72
N SER A 1172 -7.73 -33.87 -22.18
CA SER A 1172 -7.50 -33.65 -23.62
C SER A 1172 -6.43 -34.57 -24.23
N ALA A 1173 -5.68 -35.33 -23.43
CA ALA A 1173 -4.66 -36.25 -23.93
C ALA A 1173 -5.25 -37.50 -24.63
N ALA A 1174 -6.51 -37.84 -24.37
CA ALA A 1174 -7.16 -39.01 -24.97
C ALA A 1174 -7.68 -38.77 -26.40
N GLN A 1175 -7.88 -37.52 -26.82
CA GLN A 1175 -8.47 -37.21 -28.14
C GLN A 1175 -7.44 -37.12 -29.28
N SER A 1176 -6.16 -36.83 -28.99
CA SER A 1176 -5.12 -36.79 -30.03
C SER A 1176 -4.66 -38.18 -30.48
N ALA A 1177 -4.76 -39.20 -29.62
CA ALA A 1177 -4.48 -40.58 -30.00
C ALA A 1177 -5.58 -41.16 -30.91
N ALA A 1178 -6.86 -40.82 -30.68
CA ALA A 1178 -7.98 -41.33 -31.47
C ALA A 1178 -8.11 -40.67 -32.87
N ALA A 1179 -7.62 -39.43 -33.04
CA ALA A 1179 -7.65 -38.76 -34.34
C ALA A 1179 -6.53 -39.19 -35.29
N ALA A 1180 -5.43 -39.76 -34.77
CA ALA A 1180 -4.35 -40.35 -35.57
C ALA A 1180 -4.72 -41.73 -36.15
N GLU A 1181 -5.75 -42.42 -35.62
CA GLU A 1181 -6.25 -43.70 -36.13
C GLU A 1181 -7.36 -43.56 -37.19
N GLN A 1182 -7.79 -42.34 -37.55
CA GLN A 1182 -8.78 -42.11 -38.63
C GLN A 1182 -8.23 -41.40 -39.88
N LYS A 1183 -6.91 -41.26 -39.99
CA LYS A 1183 -6.21 -41.02 -41.26
C LYS A 1183 -4.97 -41.93 -41.36
N SER A 1184 -5.24 -43.23 -41.42
CA SER A 1184 -4.42 -44.22 -42.13
C SER A 1184 -5.10 -44.56 -43.45
#